data_AF-A0A3N2CPD9-F1
#
_entry.id   AF-A0A3N2CPD9-F1
#
_cell.length_a   1.000
_cell.length_b   1.000
_cell.length_c   1.000
_cell.angle_alpha   90.00
_cell.angle_beta   90.00
_cell.angle_gamma   90.00
#
_symmetry.space_group_name_H-M   'P 1'
#
loop_
_entity.id
_entity.type
_entity.pdbx_description
1 polymer ?
#
loop_
_entity_poly.entity_id
_entity_poly.type
_entity_poly.pdbx_seq_one_letter_code
_entity_poly.pdbx_strand_id
1 'polypeptide(L)'
;MSRSRRIAALALASLTALTGLAGGVGAASPARAAESVDQRFDVLERHFALEVGPGNEPCDVVGDLYVPEGATSSTRAPAILTTNGFGGSKDDQAGLATLFAKRGYVVLSYSGLGFGGSGCEITLDDPAYDGDAAAQLIDYLGGADGIAFTGEEHTEAQAVAPLDVVAQDGPGDPRVGMVGGSYGGQVQYAAASVTDKLDTIIPLITWNDLSYSLGPNNTDQVALPGQERVGVSTDTPGSVKTNWALGFSAIGLTGDVQNQQDPIPRGCPNFADFVCPALVNGAASGALDDASVQALRRASVASYVDDVTIPTLILQGQADTLFNLNEAIATYRELEAQGTPVKMSWTEYGHSGDPAPGEIDFEDPDYESQHITRRIVDWFDHYLKQDDSAPTGPEFSYFRDWIDYDPTDSAAGAYGSAPSYPVGSTSTYHLSSTPTSALTGGSLVTDRGDVTAGREAFVAPGGPLSAAEQLDVISSLFEQPEELEPRAEEPGTSARYDTARLTRAVDVVGSPQVRLQVRAPSAQATQGEDTGKLVLYLKVADVAPDGTSTVVRNLAAPVRVEDVTKPFTVTVPAFAHRFDRGHRIRLLVAGASPNYRGNTAPVPVSVTTAAGEDSTEPLPLQSLTLPTTSGGVPSSGAGSTPDTGAPGGGTDGPGSGGNGSGNGSGSGSGGNTGDGSGGGSGNGSGNGADSDGGAQAAPAPGTTTTGTTTSALPDTGGPRWDLLAGGLALLLLGAGQVLIGRRPTA
;
A
#
# COMPACT_ATOMS: atom_id res chain seq x y z
N MET A 1 27.43 -24.35 -37.63
CA MET A 1 26.89 -25.51 -38.38
C MET A 1 26.27 -26.50 -37.38
N SER A 2 24.97 -26.73 -37.54
CA SER A 2 24.13 -27.85 -37.08
C SER A 2 24.20 -28.34 -35.62
N ARG A 3 23.22 -27.86 -34.83
CA ARG A 3 22.60 -28.55 -33.70
C ARG A 3 21.79 -29.76 -34.21
N SER A 4 21.72 -30.84 -33.43
CA SER A 4 20.56 -31.75 -33.47
C SER A 4 20.45 -32.65 -32.23
N ARG A 5 19.33 -32.46 -31.52
CA ARG A 5 18.47 -33.49 -30.88
C ARG A 5 18.98 -34.18 -29.61
N ARG A 6 18.30 -33.90 -28.48
CA ARG A 6 17.31 -34.80 -27.85
C ARG A 6 16.80 -34.15 -26.55
N ILE A 7 15.53 -33.74 -26.54
CA ILE A 7 14.72 -33.58 -25.32
C ILE A 7 13.50 -34.47 -25.54
N ALA A 8 13.30 -35.43 -24.64
CA ALA A 8 12.04 -36.11 -24.42
C ALA A 8 12.06 -36.79 -23.04
N ALA A 9 11.03 -36.46 -22.25
CA ALA A 9 10.46 -37.21 -21.13
C ALA A 9 11.32 -37.43 -19.87
N LEU A 10 10.85 -36.95 -18.71
CA LEU A 10 9.97 -37.73 -17.82
C LEU A 10 9.51 -36.86 -16.63
N ALA A 11 8.21 -36.83 -16.39
CA ALA A 11 7.59 -36.51 -15.10
C ALA A 11 7.19 -37.83 -14.43
N LEU A 12 7.47 -37.98 -13.12
CA LEU A 12 6.55 -38.41 -12.04
C LEU A 12 7.29 -39.05 -10.85
N ALA A 13 6.86 -38.62 -9.65
CA ALA A 13 6.77 -39.35 -8.39
C ALA A 13 8.05 -39.75 -7.63
N SER A 14 8.20 -39.22 -6.40
CA SER A 14 8.15 -40.04 -5.17
C SER A 14 8.04 -39.18 -3.91
N LEU A 15 6.87 -39.27 -3.25
CA LEU A 15 6.64 -38.90 -1.87
C LEU A 15 6.76 -40.20 -1.05
N THR A 16 7.71 -40.30 -0.11
CA THR A 16 7.66 -41.32 0.96
C THR A 16 8.39 -40.86 2.22
N ALA A 17 7.58 -40.65 3.25
CA ALA A 17 7.77 -40.84 4.69
C ALA A 17 9.16 -41.16 5.26
N LEU A 18 9.57 -40.39 6.28
CA LEU A 18 10.37 -40.90 7.39
C LEU A 18 9.79 -40.45 8.74
N THR A 19 9.26 -41.41 9.49
CA THR A 19 9.02 -41.32 10.93
C THR A 19 10.11 -42.09 11.69
N GLY A 20 10.66 -41.44 12.72
CA GLY A 20 11.10 -42.08 13.98
C GLY A 20 12.58 -42.43 14.13
N LEU A 21 13.25 -41.76 15.10
CA LEU A 21 13.84 -42.41 16.28
C LEU A 21 14.31 -41.38 17.31
N ALA A 22 13.87 -41.61 18.55
CA ALA A 22 14.15 -40.83 19.75
C ALA A 22 15.51 -41.18 20.39
N GLY A 23 16.03 -40.27 21.23
CA GLY A 23 16.86 -40.62 22.37
C GLY A 23 18.05 -39.69 22.65
N GLY A 24 17.92 -38.80 23.63
CA GLY A 24 19.03 -38.04 24.21
C GLY A 24 18.61 -37.30 25.49
N VAL A 25 19.05 -37.81 26.63
CA VAL A 25 18.65 -37.42 27.99
C VAL A 25 19.41 -36.18 28.49
N GLY A 26 18.63 -35.19 28.93
CA GLY A 26 18.80 -34.25 30.06
C GLY A 26 20.16 -33.90 30.67
N ALA A 27 20.39 -32.59 30.80
CA ALA A 27 20.97 -31.98 32.00
C ALA A 27 20.23 -30.66 32.31
N ALA A 28 19.38 -30.67 33.34
CA ALA A 28 18.63 -29.50 33.80
C ALA A 28 19.50 -28.60 34.69
N SER A 29 19.50 -27.30 34.41
CA SER A 29 19.88 -26.26 35.37
C SER A 29 18.61 -25.70 36.01
N PRO A 30 18.60 -25.33 37.30
CA PRO A 30 17.39 -24.83 37.95
C PRO A 30 17.15 -23.39 37.48
N ALA A 31 16.24 -23.22 36.52
CA ALA A 31 15.66 -21.91 36.26
C ALA A 31 14.77 -21.56 37.46
N ARG A 32 15.02 -20.39 38.07
CA ARG A 32 14.04 -19.76 38.95
C ARG A 32 12.78 -19.55 38.11
N ALA A 33 11.70 -20.23 38.45
CA ALA A 33 10.37 -19.92 37.95
C ALA A 33 10.01 -18.51 38.46
N ALA A 34 10.05 -17.53 37.57
CA ALA A 34 9.03 -16.50 37.62
C ALA A 34 7.76 -17.18 37.10
N GLU A 35 6.71 -17.22 37.91
CA GLU A 35 5.39 -17.63 37.44
C GLU A 35 4.93 -16.60 36.39
N SER A 36 5.19 -16.86 35.11
CA SER A 36 4.36 -16.29 34.05
C SER A 36 3.01 -16.97 34.19
N VAL A 37 2.02 -16.27 34.73
CA VAL A 37 0.64 -16.66 34.50
C VAL A 37 0.45 -16.51 32.99
N ASP A 38 0.46 -17.62 32.27
CA ASP A 38 0.08 -17.64 30.86
C ASP A 38 -1.36 -17.09 30.83
N GLN A 39 -1.51 -15.84 30.42
CA GLN A 39 -2.82 -15.17 30.38
C GLN A 39 -3.69 -15.97 29.42
N ARG A 40 -4.68 -16.67 29.97
CA ARG A 40 -5.59 -17.48 29.17
C ARG A 40 -6.66 -16.58 28.57
N PHE A 41 -7.11 -16.94 27.38
CA PHE A 41 -8.20 -16.30 26.68
C PHE A 41 -9.04 -17.38 26.00
N ASP A 42 -10.32 -17.10 25.83
CA ASP A 42 -11.22 -17.93 25.02
C ASP A 42 -11.20 -17.43 23.58
N VAL A 43 -11.33 -18.36 22.62
CA VAL A 43 -11.55 -18.05 21.20
C VAL A 43 -12.92 -18.57 20.82
N LEU A 44 -13.76 -17.65 20.33
CA LEU A 44 -15.17 -17.89 20.11
C LEU A 44 -15.53 -17.50 18.68
N GLU A 45 -15.69 -18.48 17.79
CA GLU A 45 -16.18 -18.23 16.43
C GLU A 45 -17.63 -17.73 16.45
N ARG A 46 -17.91 -16.71 15.64
CA ARG A 46 -19.18 -16.01 15.53
C ARG A 46 -19.51 -15.77 14.07
N HIS A 47 -20.80 -15.85 13.79
CA HIS A 47 -21.41 -15.43 12.53
C HIS A 47 -22.20 -14.16 12.78
N PHE A 48 -22.08 -13.19 11.90
CA PHE A 48 -22.68 -11.87 12.02
C PHE A 48 -23.64 -11.62 10.87
N ALA A 49 -24.92 -11.45 11.19
CA ALA A 49 -25.97 -11.08 10.25
C ALA A 49 -25.94 -9.56 10.03
N LEU A 50 -25.23 -9.12 8.99
CA LEU A 50 -25.07 -7.71 8.64
C LEU A 50 -26.03 -7.31 7.51
N GLU A 51 -26.33 -6.02 7.42
CA GLU A 51 -26.98 -5.42 6.25
C GLU A 51 -26.02 -4.41 5.62
N VAL A 52 -25.51 -4.66 4.41
CA VAL A 52 -24.45 -3.82 3.81
C VAL A 52 -24.93 -3.13 2.54
N GLY A 53 -24.29 -2.02 2.19
CA GLY A 53 -24.56 -1.30 0.95
C GLY A 53 -25.84 -0.46 0.97
N PRO A 54 -26.05 0.39 -0.06
CA PRO A 54 -27.23 1.26 -0.14
C PRO A 54 -28.57 0.51 -0.20
N GLY A 55 -28.55 -0.78 -0.50
CA GLY A 55 -29.71 -1.65 -0.59
C GLY A 55 -30.02 -2.43 0.69
N ASN A 56 -29.21 -2.30 1.75
CA ASN A 56 -29.27 -3.14 2.95
C ASN A 56 -29.24 -4.63 2.60
N GLU A 57 -28.24 -5.02 1.81
CA GLU A 57 -28.08 -6.39 1.34
C GLU A 57 -27.65 -7.28 2.52
N PRO A 58 -28.37 -8.39 2.79
CA PRO A 58 -28.03 -9.24 3.92
C PRO A 58 -26.72 -9.98 3.66
N CYS A 59 -25.85 -9.96 4.66
CA CYS A 59 -24.53 -10.57 4.63
C CYS A 59 -24.28 -11.42 5.86
N ASP A 60 -23.72 -12.63 5.69
CA ASP A 60 -23.07 -13.32 6.80
C ASP A 60 -21.58 -12.99 6.80
N VAL A 61 -21.08 -12.56 7.94
CA VAL A 61 -19.65 -12.35 8.18
C VAL A 61 -19.20 -13.26 9.32
N VAL A 62 -18.13 -14.02 9.11
CA VAL A 62 -17.56 -14.89 10.13
C VAL A 62 -16.37 -14.23 10.82
N GLY A 63 -16.25 -14.41 12.13
CA GLY A 63 -15.13 -13.91 12.92
C GLY A 63 -14.85 -14.68 14.21
N ASP A 64 -13.63 -14.56 14.71
CA ASP A 64 -13.19 -15.12 15.99
C ASP A 64 -13.09 -14.00 17.03
N LEU A 65 -13.83 -14.16 18.11
CA LEU A 65 -13.78 -13.29 19.27
C LEU A 65 -12.84 -13.88 20.33
N TYR A 66 -11.73 -13.19 20.57
CA TYR A 66 -10.73 -13.49 21.58
C TYR A 66 -11.06 -12.72 22.85
N VAL A 67 -11.41 -13.43 23.93
CA VAL A 67 -11.81 -12.82 25.22
C VAL A 67 -10.82 -13.21 26.30
N PRO A 68 -10.06 -12.26 26.88
CA PRO A 68 -9.17 -12.54 28.01
C PRO A 68 -9.95 -13.05 29.23
N GLU A 69 -9.42 -14.03 29.98
CA GLU A 69 -10.09 -14.60 31.17
C GLU A 69 -10.44 -13.55 32.24
N GLY A 70 -9.70 -12.43 32.28
CA GLY A 70 -9.95 -11.30 33.18
C GLY A 70 -11.03 -10.32 32.73
N ALA A 71 -11.48 -10.39 31.47
CA ALA A 71 -12.47 -9.48 30.92
C ALA A 71 -13.89 -9.90 31.36
N THR A 72 -14.53 -9.07 32.19
CA THR A 72 -15.90 -9.31 32.67
C THR A 72 -16.72 -8.03 32.61
N SER A 73 -18.03 -8.12 32.83
CA SER A 73 -18.89 -6.94 32.97
C SER A 73 -18.48 -5.97 34.09
N SER A 74 -17.69 -6.43 35.06
CA SER A 74 -17.13 -5.62 36.15
C SER A 74 -15.67 -5.18 35.93
N THR A 75 -14.97 -5.83 35.00
CA THR A 75 -13.55 -5.62 34.67
C THR A 75 -13.40 -5.61 33.15
N ARG A 76 -13.94 -4.57 32.54
CA ARG A 76 -14.00 -4.45 31.08
C ARG A 76 -12.63 -4.13 30.49
N ALA A 77 -12.40 -4.60 29.27
CA ALA A 77 -11.14 -4.45 28.52
C ALA A 77 -11.35 -3.63 27.24
N PRO A 78 -10.35 -2.85 26.78
CA PRO A 78 -10.40 -2.24 25.45
C PRO A 78 -10.46 -3.31 24.36
N ALA A 79 -11.02 -2.96 23.20
CA ALA A 79 -11.18 -3.86 22.07
C ALA A 79 -10.27 -3.51 20.88
N ILE A 80 -10.00 -4.51 20.05
CA ILE A 80 -9.37 -4.35 18.73
C ILE A 80 -10.23 -5.09 17.71
N LEU A 81 -10.56 -4.44 16.61
CA LEU A 81 -11.16 -5.06 15.42
C LEU A 81 -10.08 -5.22 14.34
N THR A 82 -9.97 -6.39 13.74
CA THR A 82 -8.93 -6.69 12.74
C THR A 82 -9.47 -7.60 11.64
N THR A 83 -8.92 -7.49 10.43
CA THR A 83 -9.33 -8.34 9.29
C THR A 83 -8.18 -8.61 8.32
N ASN A 84 -8.42 -9.50 7.37
CA ASN A 84 -7.44 -10.01 6.42
C ASN A 84 -7.09 -9.04 5.29
N GLY A 85 -5.92 -9.28 4.68
CA GLY A 85 -5.60 -8.76 3.36
C GLY A 85 -6.40 -9.47 2.25
N PHE A 86 -6.25 -9.01 1.01
CA PHE A 86 -7.00 -9.56 -0.13
C PHE A 86 -6.80 -11.08 -0.28
N GLY A 87 -7.91 -11.85 -0.30
CA GLY A 87 -7.90 -13.31 -0.47
C GLY A 87 -7.67 -14.13 0.81
N GLY A 88 -7.47 -13.46 1.94
CA GLY A 88 -7.22 -14.09 3.23
C GLY A 88 -8.47 -14.51 4.01
N SER A 89 -8.32 -14.66 5.32
CA SER A 89 -9.42 -14.93 6.28
C SER A 89 -9.11 -14.37 7.68
N LYS A 90 -10.09 -14.41 8.58
CA LYS A 90 -9.92 -14.12 10.01
C LYS A 90 -8.72 -14.84 10.66
N ASP A 91 -8.31 -15.99 10.12
CA ASP A 91 -7.24 -16.81 10.69
C ASP A 91 -5.86 -16.16 10.49
N ASP A 92 -5.69 -15.33 9.46
CA ASP A 92 -4.44 -14.60 9.18
C ASP A 92 -4.06 -13.63 10.30
N GLN A 93 -5.04 -13.23 11.12
CA GLN A 93 -4.85 -12.29 12.22
C GLN A 93 -4.64 -12.99 13.57
N ALA A 94 -4.64 -14.33 13.61
CA ALA A 94 -4.60 -15.09 14.86
C ALA A 94 -3.35 -14.80 15.72
N GLY A 95 -2.19 -14.56 15.09
CA GLY A 95 -0.95 -14.18 15.78
C GLY A 95 -1.12 -12.87 16.56
N LEU A 96 -1.54 -11.80 15.87
CA LEU A 96 -1.81 -10.50 16.48
C LEU A 96 -2.94 -10.57 17.51
N ALA A 97 -4.03 -11.27 17.21
CA ALA A 97 -5.15 -11.44 18.13
C ALA A 97 -4.71 -12.15 19.43
N THR A 98 -3.87 -13.17 19.32
CA THR A 98 -3.28 -13.87 20.46
C THR A 98 -2.38 -12.96 21.29
N LEU A 99 -1.51 -12.18 20.65
CA LEU A 99 -0.64 -11.21 21.33
C LEU A 99 -1.48 -10.22 22.15
N PHE A 100 -2.50 -9.61 21.53
CA PHE A 100 -3.33 -8.61 22.19
C PHE A 100 -4.26 -9.20 23.25
N ALA A 101 -4.83 -10.38 23.02
CA ALA A 101 -5.64 -11.08 24.03
C ALA A 101 -4.82 -11.39 25.30
N LYS A 102 -3.58 -11.88 25.15
CA LYS A 102 -2.65 -12.08 26.29
C LYS A 102 -2.30 -10.77 27.01
N ARG A 103 -2.40 -9.63 26.33
CA ARG A 103 -2.17 -8.28 26.87
C ARG A 103 -3.45 -7.61 27.40
N GLY A 104 -4.55 -8.36 27.51
CA GLY A 104 -5.80 -7.90 28.11
C GLY A 104 -6.69 -7.08 27.19
N TYR A 105 -6.60 -7.28 25.87
CA TYR A 105 -7.55 -6.74 24.90
C TYR A 105 -8.59 -7.79 24.52
N VAL A 106 -9.83 -7.37 24.31
CA VAL A 106 -10.79 -8.17 23.53
C VAL A 106 -10.45 -7.99 22.06
N VAL A 107 -10.31 -9.06 21.28
CA VAL A 107 -10.00 -8.93 19.84
C VAL A 107 -11.09 -9.61 19.04
N LEU A 108 -11.66 -8.91 18.07
CA LEU A 108 -12.52 -9.49 17.05
C LEU A 108 -11.75 -9.54 15.74
N SER A 109 -11.33 -10.72 15.32
CA SER A 109 -10.81 -10.95 13.97
C SER A 109 -11.95 -11.43 13.08
N TYR A 110 -12.24 -10.74 11.99
CA TYR A 110 -13.29 -11.17 11.04
C TYR A 110 -12.73 -11.37 9.64
N SER A 111 -13.39 -12.22 8.85
CA SER A 111 -13.10 -12.36 7.43
C SER A 111 -13.85 -11.28 6.65
N GLY A 112 -13.15 -10.49 5.83
CA GLY A 112 -13.75 -9.42 5.02
C GLY A 112 -14.84 -9.93 4.04
N LEU A 113 -15.63 -9.02 3.48
CA LEU A 113 -16.71 -9.37 2.55
C LEU A 113 -16.17 -10.18 1.35
N GLY A 114 -16.83 -11.30 1.05
CA GLY A 114 -16.44 -12.25 0.00
C GLY A 114 -15.21 -13.09 0.31
N PHE A 115 -14.64 -13.02 1.51
CA PHE A 115 -13.42 -13.74 1.92
C PHE A 115 -13.66 -14.71 3.09
N GLY A 116 -12.85 -15.76 3.16
CA GLY A 116 -12.64 -16.52 4.40
C GLY A 116 -13.89 -17.04 5.11
N GLY A 117 -14.90 -17.50 4.38
CA GLY A 117 -16.18 -17.97 4.93
C GLY A 117 -17.25 -16.90 5.12
N SER A 118 -16.94 -15.62 4.89
CA SER A 118 -17.93 -14.54 4.80
C SER A 118 -18.55 -14.49 3.40
N GLY A 119 -19.82 -14.11 3.34
CA GLY A 119 -20.58 -13.91 2.10
C GLY A 119 -20.38 -12.53 1.49
N CYS A 120 -21.30 -12.16 0.58
CA CYS A 120 -21.34 -10.92 -0.19
C CYS A 120 -20.22 -10.74 -1.23
N GLU A 121 -20.41 -9.76 -2.13
CA GLU A 121 -19.43 -9.41 -3.15
C GLU A 121 -18.25 -8.65 -2.54
N ILE A 122 -17.07 -8.84 -3.12
CA ILE A 122 -15.88 -8.05 -2.83
C ILE A 122 -16.07 -6.66 -3.44
N THR A 123 -16.19 -5.66 -2.57
CA THR A 123 -16.45 -4.26 -2.91
C THR A 123 -15.23 -3.35 -2.86
N LEU A 124 -14.05 -3.91 -2.60
CA LEU A 124 -12.76 -3.21 -2.57
C LEU A 124 -12.63 -2.20 -1.42
N ASP A 125 -13.16 -2.53 -0.24
CA ASP A 125 -13.21 -1.67 0.94
C ASP A 125 -14.01 -0.38 0.70
N ASP A 126 -15.13 -0.50 -0.01
CA ASP A 126 -16.04 0.61 -0.22
C ASP A 126 -16.68 1.00 1.14
N PRO A 127 -16.60 2.28 1.56
CA PRO A 127 -17.19 2.72 2.82
C PRO A 127 -18.67 2.38 2.99
N ALA A 128 -19.45 2.37 1.91
CA ALA A 128 -20.88 2.06 1.97
C ALA A 128 -21.16 0.56 2.20
N TYR A 129 -20.17 -0.32 2.03
CA TYR A 129 -20.31 -1.77 2.16
C TYR A 129 -19.40 -2.31 3.26
N ASP A 130 -18.07 -2.31 3.03
CA ASP A 130 -17.08 -2.85 3.96
C ASP A 130 -16.93 -1.96 5.21
N GLY A 131 -16.96 -0.62 5.02
CA GLY A 131 -16.92 0.33 6.13
C GLY A 131 -18.15 0.22 7.04
N ASP A 132 -19.34 0.09 6.44
CA ASP A 132 -20.60 -0.11 7.16
C ASP A 132 -20.64 -1.48 7.88
N ALA A 133 -20.13 -2.54 7.24
CA ALA A 133 -19.95 -3.84 7.89
C ALA A 133 -19.06 -3.72 9.15
N ALA A 134 -17.92 -3.04 9.04
CA ALA A 134 -17.03 -2.80 10.17
C ALA A 134 -17.70 -1.94 11.26
N ALA A 135 -18.51 -0.93 10.89
CA ALA A 135 -19.28 -0.12 11.83
C ALA A 135 -20.28 -0.97 12.63
N GLN A 136 -20.98 -1.91 11.99
CA GLN A 136 -21.90 -2.84 12.68
C GLN A 136 -21.15 -3.80 13.64
N LEU A 137 -19.96 -4.26 13.26
CA LEU A 137 -19.11 -5.07 14.15
C LEU A 137 -18.59 -4.25 15.34
N ILE A 138 -18.27 -2.97 15.14
CA ILE A 138 -17.95 -2.02 16.21
C ILE A 138 -19.17 -1.85 17.13
N ASP A 139 -20.37 -1.70 16.58
CA ASP A 139 -21.60 -1.63 17.38
C ASP A 139 -21.82 -2.88 18.24
N TYR A 140 -21.54 -4.08 17.72
CA TYR A 140 -21.55 -5.32 18.50
C TYR A 140 -20.54 -5.30 19.65
N LEU A 141 -19.32 -4.81 19.41
CA LEU A 141 -18.34 -4.59 20.48
C LEU A 141 -18.84 -3.54 21.50
N GLY A 142 -19.66 -2.59 21.06
CA GLY A 142 -20.43 -1.63 21.86
C GLY A 142 -21.57 -2.25 22.70
N GLY A 143 -21.86 -3.54 22.51
CA GLY A 143 -22.95 -4.24 23.17
C GLY A 143 -24.28 -4.16 22.42
N ALA A 144 -24.29 -3.80 21.14
CA ALA A 144 -25.46 -3.97 20.28
C ALA A 144 -25.83 -5.46 20.18
N ASP A 145 -27.13 -5.73 20.05
CA ASP A 145 -27.69 -7.06 20.01
C ASP A 145 -28.22 -7.42 18.61
N GLY A 146 -28.65 -8.67 18.44
CA GLY A 146 -29.40 -9.09 17.25
C GLY A 146 -28.57 -9.46 16.01
N ILE A 147 -27.28 -9.13 15.96
CA ILE A 147 -26.44 -9.47 14.80
C ILE A 147 -25.53 -10.69 14.99
N ALA A 148 -25.23 -11.12 16.22
CA ALA A 148 -24.25 -12.19 16.47
C ALA A 148 -24.89 -13.57 16.74
N PHE A 149 -24.35 -14.60 16.11
CA PHE A 149 -24.84 -15.98 16.15
C PHE A 149 -23.70 -16.98 16.29
N THR A 150 -23.99 -18.19 16.78
CA THR A 150 -23.04 -19.31 16.80
C THR A 150 -23.03 -20.13 15.51
N GLY A 151 -23.69 -19.68 14.45
CA GLY A 151 -23.73 -20.38 13.16
C GLY A 151 -24.39 -19.52 12.07
N GLU A 152 -24.02 -19.80 10.82
CA GLU A 152 -24.39 -19.09 9.58
C GLU A 152 -25.89 -18.97 9.31
N GLU A 153 -26.72 -19.90 9.83
CA GLU A 153 -28.17 -19.87 9.58
C GLU A 153 -28.92 -18.76 10.35
N HIS A 154 -28.24 -18.06 11.26
CA HIS A 154 -28.76 -16.94 12.06
C HIS A 154 -30.11 -17.22 12.76
N THR A 155 -30.28 -18.44 13.27
CA THR A 155 -31.53 -18.81 13.94
C THR A 155 -31.59 -18.25 15.36
N GLU A 156 -32.80 -18.05 15.89
CA GLU A 156 -33.02 -17.62 17.29
C GLU A 156 -32.32 -18.54 18.30
N ALA A 157 -32.18 -19.84 18.00
CA ALA A 157 -31.49 -20.80 18.85
C ALA A 157 -29.96 -20.62 18.86
N GLN A 158 -29.40 -19.96 17.85
CA GLN A 158 -27.97 -19.65 17.71
C GLN A 158 -27.64 -18.21 18.16
N ALA A 159 -28.64 -17.39 18.48
CA ALA A 159 -28.43 -16.00 18.85
C ALA A 159 -27.53 -15.88 20.09
N VAL A 160 -26.56 -14.98 20.02
CA VAL A 160 -25.58 -14.71 21.07
C VAL A 160 -26.04 -13.52 21.91
N ALA A 161 -25.85 -13.59 23.22
CA ALA A 161 -26.16 -12.48 24.12
C ALA A 161 -25.28 -11.25 23.81
N PRO A 162 -25.74 -10.03 24.12
CA PRO A 162 -24.95 -8.82 23.91
C PRO A 162 -23.61 -8.89 24.63
N LEU A 163 -22.55 -8.41 24.00
CA LEU A 163 -21.21 -8.41 24.58
C LEU A 163 -21.11 -7.32 25.66
N ASP A 164 -20.70 -7.69 26.88
CA ASP A 164 -20.62 -6.76 28.02
C ASP A 164 -19.23 -6.65 28.67
N VAL A 165 -18.22 -7.24 28.03
CA VAL A 165 -16.83 -7.31 28.48
C VAL A 165 -15.93 -6.20 27.92
N VAL A 166 -16.42 -5.42 26.94
CA VAL A 166 -15.66 -4.35 26.28
C VAL A 166 -15.85 -3.03 27.01
N ALA A 167 -14.75 -2.31 27.24
CA ALA A 167 -14.75 -0.98 27.83
C ALA A 167 -15.51 -0.01 26.92
N GLN A 168 -16.12 1.02 27.49
CA GLN A 168 -16.98 1.95 26.75
C GLN A 168 -16.56 3.38 27.09
N ASP A 169 -16.43 4.24 26.10
CA ASP A 169 -16.20 5.67 26.27
C ASP A 169 -17.52 6.44 26.46
N GLY A 170 -18.61 5.89 25.92
CA GLY A 170 -19.98 6.34 26.13
C GLY A 170 -20.98 5.19 26.03
N PRO A 171 -22.29 5.44 26.27
CA PRO A 171 -23.31 4.41 26.08
C PRO A 171 -23.35 3.90 24.62
N GLY A 172 -22.96 2.64 24.41
CA GLY A 172 -22.94 2.02 23.07
C GLY A 172 -21.78 2.47 22.18
N ASP A 173 -20.75 3.06 22.79
CA ASP A 173 -19.53 3.57 22.18
C ASP A 173 -18.35 2.81 22.79
N PRO A 174 -17.92 1.70 22.17
CA PRO A 174 -16.85 0.87 22.70
C PRO A 174 -15.51 1.56 22.56
N ARG A 175 -14.63 1.34 23.53
CA ARG A 175 -13.23 1.70 23.37
C ARG A 175 -12.54 0.72 22.44
N VAL A 176 -12.35 1.08 21.18
CA VAL A 176 -11.90 0.19 20.11
C VAL A 176 -10.95 0.87 19.14
N GLY A 177 -9.92 0.14 18.72
CA GLY A 177 -9.08 0.52 17.58
C GLY A 177 -9.04 -0.57 16.51
N MET A 178 -8.45 -0.27 15.36
CA MET A 178 -8.22 -1.25 14.29
C MET A 178 -6.76 -1.35 13.86
N VAL A 179 -6.37 -2.54 13.42
CA VAL A 179 -5.06 -2.86 12.82
C VAL A 179 -5.28 -3.88 11.70
N GLY A 180 -4.39 -3.89 10.71
CA GLY A 180 -4.53 -4.76 9.55
C GLY A 180 -3.75 -4.22 8.34
N GLY A 181 -3.33 -5.12 7.46
CA GLY A 181 -2.55 -4.77 6.28
C GLY A 181 -3.32 -4.90 4.97
N SER A 182 -2.89 -4.15 3.95
CA SER A 182 -3.44 -4.25 2.59
C SER A 182 -4.93 -3.85 2.60
N TYR A 183 -5.80 -4.76 2.15
CA TYR A 183 -7.26 -4.67 2.27
C TYR A 183 -7.70 -4.42 3.73
N GLY A 184 -7.22 -5.23 4.68
CA GLY A 184 -7.44 -5.00 6.11
C GLY A 184 -6.82 -3.71 6.66
N GLY A 185 -5.95 -3.04 5.89
CA GLY A 185 -5.50 -1.68 6.15
C GLY A 185 -6.51 -0.63 5.67
N GLN A 186 -7.09 -0.82 4.49
CA GLN A 186 -8.00 0.13 3.87
C GLN A 186 -9.32 0.21 4.63
N VAL A 187 -9.90 -0.93 5.01
CA VAL A 187 -11.20 -0.97 5.71
C VAL A 187 -11.22 -0.11 6.97
N GLN A 188 -10.06 0.12 7.59
CA GLN A 188 -9.93 0.96 8.77
C GLN A 188 -10.24 2.43 8.44
N TYR A 189 -9.76 2.94 7.30
CA TYR A 189 -10.12 4.27 6.83
C TYR A 189 -11.59 4.34 6.41
N ALA A 190 -12.09 3.29 5.76
CA ALA A 190 -13.49 3.19 5.36
C ALA A 190 -14.42 3.23 6.58
N ALA A 191 -14.13 2.44 7.62
CA ALA A 191 -14.86 2.44 8.88
C ALA A 191 -14.78 3.81 9.58
N ALA A 192 -13.58 4.40 9.69
CA ALA A 192 -13.39 5.71 10.29
C ALA A 192 -14.16 6.84 9.58
N SER A 193 -14.48 6.67 8.29
CA SER A 193 -15.27 7.64 7.52
C SER A 193 -16.79 7.52 7.73
N VAL A 194 -17.28 6.40 8.27
CA VAL A 194 -18.73 6.12 8.40
C VAL A 194 -19.21 5.97 9.84
N THR A 195 -18.31 5.82 10.82
CA THR A 195 -18.64 5.77 12.25
C THR A 195 -17.70 6.63 13.08
N ASP A 196 -18.24 7.28 14.12
CA ASP A 196 -17.51 8.09 15.09
C ASP A 196 -17.07 7.29 16.33
N LYS A 197 -17.36 5.98 16.38
CA LYS A 197 -17.09 5.08 17.51
C LYS A 197 -15.74 4.37 17.47
N LEU A 198 -14.87 4.75 16.52
CA LEU A 198 -13.55 4.16 16.37
C LEU A 198 -12.51 5.13 16.95
N ASP A 199 -11.71 4.70 17.93
CA ASP A 199 -10.81 5.60 18.64
C ASP A 199 -9.48 5.83 17.93
N THR A 200 -8.96 4.81 17.24
CA THR A 200 -7.66 4.89 16.56
C THR A 200 -7.45 3.76 15.55
N ILE A 201 -6.61 4.01 14.55
CA ILE A 201 -6.29 3.04 13.49
C ILE A 201 -4.79 2.89 13.26
N ILE A 202 -4.39 1.70 12.82
CA ILE A 202 -3.03 1.36 12.39
C ILE A 202 -3.10 0.67 11.02
N PRO A 203 -3.20 1.45 9.92
CA PRO A 203 -3.25 0.92 8.57
C PRO A 203 -1.85 0.53 8.11
N LEU A 204 -1.66 -0.74 7.71
CA LEU A 204 -0.41 -1.22 7.13
C LEU A 204 -0.54 -1.36 5.62
N ILE A 205 0.50 -0.96 4.87
CA ILE A 205 0.70 -1.25 3.44
C ILE A 205 -0.58 -1.10 2.61
N THR A 206 -1.26 0.04 2.66
CA THR A 206 -2.57 0.24 2.00
C THR A 206 -2.58 1.47 1.09
N TRP A 207 -3.70 1.74 0.41
CA TRP A 207 -3.79 2.76 -0.62
C TRP A 207 -4.35 4.09 -0.11
N ASN A 208 -4.02 5.16 -0.83
CA ASN A 208 -4.74 6.42 -0.80
C ASN A 208 -5.70 6.51 -1.99
N ASP A 209 -5.26 6.15 -3.20
CA ASP A 209 -6.09 6.07 -4.42
C ASP A 209 -5.85 4.75 -5.17
N LEU A 210 -6.82 3.84 -5.12
CA LEU A 210 -6.74 2.53 -5.75
C LEU A 210 -6.62 2.60 -7.28
N SER A 211 -7.12 3.67 -7.90
CA SER A 211 -6.92 3.92 -9.34
C SER A 211 -5.46 4.20 -9.66
N TYR A 212 -4.73 4.89 -8.77
CA TYR A 212 -3.29 5.04 -8.87
C TYR A 212 -2.58 3.72 -8.55
N SER A 213 -3.01 2.95 -7.55
CA SER A 213 -2.34 1.67 -7.23
C SER A 213 -2.39 0.68 -8.40
N LEU A 214 -3.51 0.60 -9.13
CA LEU A 214 -3.73 -0.35 -10.23
C LEU A 214 -3.33 0.18 -11.61
N GLY A 215 -3.43 1.50 -11.84
CA GLY A 215 -3.13 2.16 -13.10
C GLY A 215 -2.34 3.46 -12.93
N PRO A 216 -1.18 3.43 -12.26
CA PRO A 216 -0.48 4.64 -11.81
C PRO A 216 -0.08 5.54 -12.97
N ASN A 217 -0.37 6.84 -12.83
CA ASN A 217 0.26 7.88 -13.61
C ASN A 217 1.04 8.80 -12.65
N ASN A 218 2.35 8.91 -12.85
CA ASN A 218 3.21 9.66 -11.94
C ASN A 218 3.46 11.10 -12.41
N THR A 219 2.62 11.62 -13.30
CA THR A 219 2.63 13.02 -13.78
C THR A 219 1.24 13.60 -13.66
N ASP A 220 1.14 14.93 -13.67
CA ASP A 220 -0.14 15.64 -13.73
C ASP A 220 -1.07 15.25 -12.57
N GLN A 221 -0.47 15.04 -11.39
CA GLN A 221 -1.16 14.74 -10.15
C GLN A 221 -1.98 15.94 -9.68
N VAL A 222 -3.18 15.66 -9.18
CA VAL A 222 -4.18 16.64 -8.76
C VAL A 222 -4.61 16.37 -7.33
N ALA A 223 -5.11 17.42 -6.66
CA ALA A 223 -5.91 17.27 -5.45
C ALA A 223 -7.34 16.91 -5.87
N LEU A 224 -7.93 15.89 -5.25
CA LEU A 224 -9.35 15.59 -5.43
C LEU A 224 -10.21 16.59 -4.63
N PRO A 225 -11.52 16.72 -4.94
CA PRO A 225 -12.42 17.53 -4.12
C PRO A 225 -12.38 17.10 -2.64
N GLY A 226 -12.27 18.07 -1.74
CA GLY A 226 -12.08 17.84 -0.29
C GLY A 226 -10.64 18.07 0.15
N GLN A 227 -9.66 17.65 -0.67
CA GLN A 227 -8.25 17.67 -0.28
C GLN A 227 -7.60 19.07 -0.36
N GLU A 228 -6.80 19.41 0.65
CA GLU A 228 -5.94 20.59 0.68
C GLU A 228 -4.62 20.38 -0.07
N ARG A 229 -4.15 19.13 -0.19
CA ARG A 229 -2.86 18.78 -0.81
C ARG A 229 -3.05 17.97 -2.08
N VAL A 230 -2.08 18.12 -2.99
CA VAL A 230 -1.96 17.23 -4.15
C VAL A 230 -1.49 15.86 -3.67
N GLY A 231 -2.32 14.85 -3.88
CA GLY A 231 -2.04 13.44 -3.60
C GLY A 231 -1.44 12.71 -4.80
N VAL A 232 -1.81 11.43 -4.95
CA VAL A 232 -1.33 10.58 -6.05
C VAL A 232 -2.27 10.55 -7.27
N SER A 233 -3.51 11.00 -7.10
CA SER A 233 -4.58 10.96 -8.10
C SER A 233 -4.26 11.77 -9.36
N THR A 234 -4.74 11.31 -10.52
CA THR A 234 -4.57 11.98 -11.82
C THR A 234 -5.86 11.98 -12.64
N ASP A 235 -6.09 12.99 -13.47
CA ASP A 235 -7.21 12.98 -14.42
C ASP A 235 -6.97 12.03 -15.59
N THR A 236 -5.71 11.87 -16.00
CA THR A 236 -5.30 10.95 -17.06
C THR A 236 -4.87 9.62 -16.43
N PRO A 237 -5.58 8.50 -16.69
CA PRO A 237 -5.19 7.18 -16.20
C PRO A 237 -3.83 6.77 -16.77
N GLY A 238 -3.01 6.14 -15.94
CA GLY A 238 -1.62 5.85 -16.29
C GLY A 238 -1.45 4.55 -17.05
N SER A 239 -0.64 3.65 -16.49
CA SER A 239 -0.38 2.34 -17.07
C SER A 239 -0.81 1.24 -16.12
N VAL A 240 -1.70 0.35 -16.59
CA VAL A 240 -2.25 -0.75 -15.78
C VAL A 240 -1.16 -1.76 -15.41
N LYS A 241 -1.10 -2.15 -14.13
CA LYS A 241 -0.21 -3.19 -13.60
C LYS A 241 -0.71 -4.58 -13.99
N THR A 242 -0.01 -5.24 -14.91
CA THR A 242 -0.44 -6.54 -15.44
C THR A 242 -0.13 -7.68 -14.50
N ASN A 243 1.03 -7.63 -13.82
CA ASN A 243 1.46 -8.72 -12.93
C ASN A 243 0.62 -8.74 -11.64
N TRP A 244 0.30 -7.58 -11.10
CA TRP A 244 -0.63 -7.47 -9.97
C TRP A 244 -2.04 -7.96 -10.31
N ALA A 245 -2.59 -7.58 -11.47
CA ALA A 245 -3.89 -8.08 -11.91
C ALA A 245 -3.91 -9.62 -12.05
N LEU A 246 -2.83 -10.21 -12.58
CA LEU A 246 -2.64 -11.66 -12.64
C LEU A 246 -2.48 -12.29 -11.25
N GLY A 247 -1.72 -11.63 -10.37
CA GLY A 247 -1.50 -12.07 -8.99
C GLY A 247 -2.80 -12.16 -8.20
N PHE A 248 -3.63 -11.11 -8.23
CA PHE A 248 -4.95 -11.12 -7.60
C PHE A 248 -5.86 -12.23 -8.16
N SER A 249 -5.82 -12.45 -9.48
CA SER A 249 -6.58 -13.53 -10.10
C SER A 249 -6.10 -14.90 -9.61
N ALA A 250 -4.79 -15.09 -9.40
CA ALA A 250 -4.23 -16.33 -8.87
C ALA A 250 -4.60 -16.54 -7.40
N ILE A 251 -4.51 -15.49 -6.56
CA ILE A 251 -4.88 -15.53 -5.14
C ILE A 251 -6.35 -15.89 -4.98
N GLY A 252 -7.24 -15.25 -5.73
CA GLY A 252 -8.67 -15.57 -5.67
C GLY A 252 -8.92 -17.06 -5.94
N LEU A 253 -8.30 -17.60 -6.99
CA LEU A 253 -8.43 -19.03 -7.33
C LEU A 253 -7.88 -19.98 -6.27
N THR A 254 -6.79 -19.62 -5.56
CA THR A 254 -6.21 -20.45 -4.50
C THR A 254 -6.94 -20.28 -3.17
N GLY A 255 -7.35 -19.06 -2.84
CA GLY A 255 -8.14 -18.72 -1.67
C GLY A 255 -9.49 -19.42 -1.68
N ASP A 256 -10.15 -19.50 -2.84
CA ASP A 256 -11.43 -20.20 -3.00
C ASP A 256 -11.33 -21.66 -2.52
N VAL A 257 -10.17 -22.28 -2.77
CA VAL A 257 -9.90 -23.69 -2.42
C VAL A 257 -9.41 -23.84 -0.98
N GLN A 258 -8.55 -22.94 -0.51
CA GLN A 258 -7.90 -23.03 0.81
C GLN A 258 -8.81 -22.58 1.94
N ASN A 259 -9.58 -21.51 1.71
CA ASN A 259 -10.38 -20.83 2.73
C ASN A 259 -11.88 -21.14 2.62
N GLN A 260 -12.24 -22.19 1.86
CA GLN A 260 -13.61 -22.65 1.65
C GLN A 260 -14.57 -21.52 1.23
N GLN A 261 -14.11 -20.58 0.39
CA GLN A 261 -15.01 -19.54 -0.15
C GLN A 261 -16.07 -20.24 -1.00
N ASP A 262 -17.32 -19.79 -0.88
CA ASP A 262 -18.46 -20.43 -1.55
C ASP A 262 -18.21 -20.42 -3.07
N PRO A 263 -18.15 -21.57 -3.76
CA PRO A 263 -17.78 -21.62 -5.17
C PRO A 263 -18.93 -21.07 -6.03
N ILE A 264 -19.01 -19.74 -6.18
CA ILE A 264 -20.01 -19.12 -7.05
C ILE A 264 -19.70 -19.51 -8.51
N PRO A 265 -20.69 -19.99 -9.30
CA PRO A 265 -20.41 -20.59 -10.59
C PRO A 265 -19.97 -19.56 -11.65
N ARG A 266 -18.80 -19.80 -12.26
CA ARG A 266 -18.33 -19.33 -13.59
C ARG A 266 -18.42 -17.81 -13.86
N GLY A 267 -17.28 -17.14 -13.68
CA GLY A 267 -17.05 -15.77 -14.17
C GLY A 267 -16.21 -14.98 -13.18
N CYS A 268 -16.50 -13.69 -13.11
CA CYS A 268 -16.03 -12.77 -12.07
C CYS A 268 -17.18 -12.35 -11.12
N PRO A 269 -18.04 -13.26 -10.63
CA PRO A 269 -19.27 -12.91 -9.91
C PRO A 269 -19.03 -12.58 -8.43
N ASN A 270 -17.84 -12.80 -7.87
CA ASN A 270 -17.55 -12.50 -6.46
C ASN A 270 -17.03 -11.07 -6.23
N PHE A 271 -17.03 -10.24 -7.27
CA PHE A 271 -16.60 -8.85 -7.19
C PHE A 271 -17.75 -7.94 -7.60
N ALA A 272 -17.72 -6.71 -7.09
CA ALA A 272 -18.56 -5.64 -7.62
C ALA A 272 -18.52 -5.58 -9.16
N ASP A 273 -19.68 -5.36 -9.77
CA ASP A 273 -19.95 -5.47 -11.21
C ASP A 273 -18.91 -4.81 -12.14
N PHE A 274 -18.29 -3.71 -11.70
CA PHE A 274 -17.37 -2.93 -12.52
C PHE A 274 -15.98 -3.56 -12.68
N VAL A 275 -15.56 -4.42 -11.74
CA VAL A 275 -14.17 -4.88 -11.63
C VAL A 275 -13.73 -5.64 -12.88
N CYS A 276 -14.56 -6.54 -13.38
CA CYS A 276 -14.17 -7.35 -14.53
C CYS A 276 -14.21 -6.66 -15.89
N PRO A 277 -15.21 -5.83 -16.19
CA PRO A 277 -15.10 -4.87 -17.29
C PRO A 277 -13.83 -4.03 -17.22
N ALA A 278 -13.45 -3.53 -16.04
CA ALA A 278 -12.23 -2.74 -15.85
C ALA A 278 -10.96 -3.55 -16.17
N LEU A 279 -10.86 -4.80 -15.71
CA LEU A 279 -9.74 -5.69 -16.02
C LEU A 279 -9.60 -5.96 -17.52
N VAL A 280 -10.70 -6.24 -18.21
CA VAL A 280 -10.70 -6.49 -19.66
C VAL A 280 -10.30 -5.24 -20.43
N ASN A 281 -10.89 -4.09 -20.09
CA ASN A 281 -10.58 -2.81 -20.73
C ASN A 281 -9.12 -2.42 -20.48
N GLY A 282 -8.65 -2.52 -19.23
CA GLY A 282 -7.28 -2.22 -18.84
C GLY A 282 -6.24 -3.10 -19.52
N ALA A 283 -6.51 -4.40 -19.67
CA ALA A 283 -5.64 -5.31 -20.41
C ALA A 283 -5.53 -4.93 -21.90
N ALA A 284 -6.65 -4.50 -22.50
CA ALA A 284 -6.70 -4.13 -23.91
C ALA A 284 -6.01 -2.79 -24.20
N SER A 285 -6.38 -1.73 -23.45
CA SER A 285 -5.97 -0.34 -23.70
C SER A 285 -4.69 0.07 -22.96
N GLY A 286 -4.39 -0.59 -21.84
CA GLY A 286 -3.35 -0.19 -20.88
C GLY A 286 -3.75 0.97 -19.95
N ALA A 287 -5.01 1.40 -20.00
CA ALA A 287 -5.58 2.46 -19.17
C ALA A 287 -6.95 2.02 -18.62
N LEU A 288 -7.28 2.49 -17.41
CA LEU A 288 -8.62 2.31 -16.84
C LEU A 288 -9.56 3.35 -17.45
N ASP A 289 -10.81 2.97 -17.71
CA ASP A 289 -11.83 3.94 -18.17
C ASP A 289 -12.37 4.80 -17.03
N ASP A 290 -12.99 5.94 -17.35
CA ASP A 290 -13.48 6.92 -16.36
C ASP A 290 -14.45 6.32 -15.34
N ALA A 291 -15.31 5.39 -15.77
CA ALA A 291 -16.27 4.74 -14.88
C ALA A 291 -15.55 3.84 -13.87
N SER A 292 -14.54 3.09 -14.32
CA SER A 292 -13.68 2.27 -13.47
C SER A 292 -12.87 3.12 -12.51
N VAL A 293 -12.29 4.25 -12.97
CA VAL A 293 -11.55 5.19 -12.11
C VAL A 293 -12.47 5.76 -11.02
N GLN A 294 -13.69 6.18 -11.39
CA GLN A 294 -14.66 6.68 -10.41
C GLN A 294 -15.06 5.62 -9.39
N ALA A 295 -15.29 4.38 -9.82
CA ALA A 295 -15.62 3.29 -8.91
C ALA A 295 -14.47 2.98 -7.94
N LEU A 296 -13.23 2.88 -8.44
CA LEU A 296 -12.05 2.66 -7.59
C LEU A 296 -11.83 3.82 -6.60
N ARG A 297 -12.08 5.06 -7.03
CA ARG A 297 -11.97 6.23 -6.15
C ARG A 297 -13.00 6.24 -5.03
N ARG A 298 -14.21 5.71 -5.23
CA ARG A 298 -15.19 5.60 -4.13
C ARG A 298 -14.66 4.76 -2.99
N ALA A 299 -13.90 3.71 -3.31
CA ALA A 299 -13.26 2.83 -2.35
C ALA A 299 -11.84 3.29 -1.94
N SER A 300 -11.53 4.58 -2.09
CA SER A 300 -10.18 5.13 -1.86
C SER A 300 -10.21 6.24 -0.83
N VAL A 301 -9.23 6.24 0.09
CA VAL A 301 -9.07 7.27 1.14
C VAL A 301 -9.11 8.67 0.55
N ALA A 302 -8.55 8.86 -0.64
CA ALA A 302 -8.51 10.14 -1.33
C ALA A 302 -9.89 10.81 -1.52
N SER A 303 -10.99 10.05 -1.46
CA SER A 303 -12.36 10.56 -1.61
C SER A 303 -13.06 10.90 -0.30
N TYR A 304 -12.53 10.48 0.86
CA TYR A 304 -13.19 10.60 2.17
C TYR A 304 -12.21 10.86 3.32
N VAL A 305 -10.98 11.24 3.03
CA VAL A 305 -9.92 11.52 4.02
C VAL A 305 -10.34 12.59 5.04
N ASP A 306 -11.12 13.58 4.62
CA ASP A 306 -11.64 14.66 5.48
C ASP A 306 -12.52 14.13 6.63
N ASP A 307 -13.14 12.96 6.46
CA ASP A 307 -13.96 12.31 7.47
C ASP A 307 -13.12 11.49 8.47
N VAL A 308 -11.84 11.22 8.16
CA VAL A 308 -10.91 10.49 9.03
C VAL A 308 -10.25 11.45 10.03
N THR A 309 -10.87 11.60 11.20
CA THR A 309 -10.44 12.57 12.22
C THR A 309 -9.76 11.96 13.45
N ILE A 310 -9.54 10.65 13.43
CA ILE A 310 -9.03 9.87 14.55
C ILE A 310 -7.52 9.67 14.49
N PRO A 311 -6.82 9.52 15.63
CA PRO A 311 -5.40 9.21 15.66
C PRO A 311 -5.03 8.03 14.76
N THR A 312 -4.05 8.24 13.88
CA THR A 312 -3.65 7.27 12.85
C THR A 312 -2.14 7.00 12.86
N LEU A 313 -1.73 5.73 12.94
CA LEU A 313 -0.35 5.29 12.72
C LEU A 313 -0.23 4.57 11.38
N ILE A 314 0.36 5.23 10.38
CA ILE A 314 0.56 4.68 9.04
C ILE A 314 1.85 3.88 9.00
N LEU A 315 1.78 2.59 8.64
CA LEU A 315 2.94 1.73 8.44
C LEU A 315 3.03 1.30 6.98
N GLN A 316 3.91 1.92 6.18
CA GLN A 316 3.99 1.64 4.74
C GLN A 316 5.28 0.91 4.37
N GLY A 317 5.19 -0.02 3.43
CA GLY A 317 6.31 -0.86 3.03
C GLY A 317 7.25 -0.23 2.01
N GLN A 318 8.57 -0.34 2.24
CA GLN A 318 9.61 0.06 1.29
C GLN A 318 9.75 -0.95 0.14
N ALA A 319 9.40 -2.21 0.37
CA ALA A 319 9.30 -3.25 -0.65
C ALA A 319 7.88 -3.39 -1.23
N ASP A 320 7.06 -2.33 -1.20
CA ASP A 320 5.71 -2.35 -1.75
C ASP A 320 5.66 -1.74 -3.14
N THR A 321 5.41 -2.57 -4.16
CA THR A 321 5.25 -2.13 -5.54
C THR A 321 3.78 -1.93 -5.92
N LEU A 322 2.82 -2.40 -5.13
CA LEU A 322 1.39 -2.23 -5.35
C LEU A 322 0.95 -0.87 -4.80
N PHE A 323 1.10 -0.71 -3.48
CA PHE A 323 0.81 0.49 -2.72
C PHE A 323 2.14 1.11 -2.32
N ASN A 324 2.83 1.73 -3.27
CA ASN A 324 4.14 2.29 -2.98
C ASN A 324 4.05 3.43 -1.96
N LEU A 325 5.20 3.84 -1.41
CA LEU A 325 5.30 4.85 -0.37
C LEU A 325 4.58 6.19 -0.68
N ASN A 326 4.34 6.54 -1.96
CA ASN A 326 3.62 7.77 -2.30
C ASN A 326 2.16 7.75 -1.84
N GLU A 327 1.52 6.57 -1.73
CA GLU A 327 0.15 6.42 -1.20
C GLU A 327 0.10 6.90 0.25
N ALA A 328 0.96 6.33 1.11
CA ALA A 328 1.07 6.73 2.50
C ALA A 328 1.49 8.19 2.68
N ILE A 329 2.38 8.71 1.83
CA ILE A 329 2.77 10.12 1.85
C ILE A 329 1.56 11.02 1.57
N ALA A 330 0.69 10.64 0.63
CA ALA A 330 -0.52 11.40 0.31
C ALA A 330 -1.48 11.42 1.51
N THR A 331 -1.79 10.25 2.09
CA THR A 331 -2.65 10.18 3.28
C THR A 331 -2.05 10.93 4.47
N TYR A 332 -0.76 10.74 4.78
CA TYR A 332 -0.07 11.42 5.87
C TYR A 332 -0.17 12.95 5.75
N ARG A 333 0.11 13.51 4.57
CA ARG A 333 0.11 14.96 4.35
C ARG A 333 -1.27 15.58 4.47
N GLU A 334 -2.31 14.84 4.10
CA GLU A 334 -3.69 15.34 4.19
C GLU A 334 -4.16 15.31 5.65
N LEU A 335 -3.96 14.19 6.35
CA LEU A 335 -4.25 14.08 7.79
C LEU A 335 -3.47 15.10 8.62
N GLU A 336 -2.20 15.36 8.28
CA GLU A 336 -1.38 16.40 8.91
C GLU A 336 -1.96 17.80 8.64
N ALA A 337 -2.42 18.07 7.40
CA ALA A 337 -2.95 19.38 7.02
C ALA A 337 -4.26 19.72 7.75
N GLN A 338 -5.17 18.75 7.91
CA GLN A 338 -6.41 18.93 8.67
C GLN A 338 -6.21 18.94 10.20
N GLY A 339 -5.02 18.55 10.69
CA GLY A 339 -4.68 18.52 12.11
C GLY A 339 -5.07 17.23 12.85
N THR A 340 -5.36 16.15 12.12
CA THR A 340 -5.54 14.81 12.70
C THR A 340 -4.20 14.32 13.27
N PRO A 341 -4.15 13.78 14.50
CA PRO A 341 -2.93 13.16 15.02
C PRO A 341 -2.48 12.02 14.12
N VAL A 342 -1.34 12.18 13.43
CA VAL A 342 -0.85 11.19 12.47
C VAL A 342 0.65 10.98 12.60
N LYS A 343 1.08 9.71 12.57
CA LYS A 343 2.49 9.33 12.47
C LYS A 343 2.69 8.37 11.30
N MET A 344 3.89 8.38 10.72
CA MET A 344 4.22 7.52 9.59
C MET A 344 5.54 6.77 9.83
N SER A 345 5.54 5.46 9.59
CA SER A 345 6.75 4.64 9.57
C SER A 345 6.87 3.88 8.26
N TRP A 346 8.05 3.93 7.65
CA TRP A 346 8.38 3.08 6.51
C TRP A 346 9.11 1.82 6.96
N THR A 347 8.53 0.66 6.67
CA THR A 347 9.05 -0.67 7.04
C THR A 347 9.84 -1.29 5.90
N GLU A 348 10.74 -2.23 6.17
CA GLU A 348 11.44 -2.99 5.11
C GLU A 348 10.46 -3.86 4.33
N TYR A 349 9.55 -4.54 5.04
CA TYR A 349 8.44 -5.31 4.49
C TYR A 349 7.64 -4.54 3.42
N GLY A 350 6.90 -5.25 2.59
CA GLY A 350 5.85 -4.74 1.72
C GLY A 350 5.24 -5.89 0.93
N HIS A 351 4.24 -5.66 0.09
CA HIS A 351 3.66 -6.77 -0.65
C HIS A 351 4.67 -7.52 -1.57
N SER A 352 5.76 -6.88 -1.98
CA SER A 352 6.77 -7.47 -2.86
C SER A 352 8.09 -7.83 -2.16
N GLY A 353 8.13 -7.84 -0.83
CA GLY A 353 9.33 -8.22 -0.10
C GLY A 353 9.09 -8.51 1.37
N ASP A 354 9.93 -9.37 1.93
CA ASP A 354 9.78 -9.89 3.30
C ASP A 354 10.22 -8.86 4.35
N PRO A 355 9.70 -8.95 5.59
CA PRO A 355 10.18 -8.12 6.69
C PRO A 355 11.65 -8.38 7.00
N ALA A 356 12.33 -7.35 7.53
CA ALA A 356 13.67 -7.54 8.08
C ALA A 356 13.62 -8.35 9.39
N PRO A 357 14.66 -9.14 9.72
CA PRO A 357 14.73 -9.82 11.03
C PRO A 357 14.50 -8.87 12.21
N GLY A 358 13.64 -9.25 13.17
CA GLY A 358 13.33 -8.39 14.33
C GLY A 358 12.53 -7.12 13.99
N GLU A 359 11.95 -7.01 12.78
CA GLU A 359 11.05 -5.92 12.40
C GLU A 359 9.61 -6.22 12.81
N ILE A 360 8.99 -7.24 12.20
CA ILE A 360 7.65 -7.75 12.49
C ILE A 360 7.55 -9.20 12.01
N ASP A 361 6.79 -10.02 12.73
CA ASP A 361 6.31 -11.32 12.31
C ASP A 361 4.81 -11.38 12.61
N PHE A 362 3.98 -11.61 11.59
CA PHE A 362 2.53 -11.63 11.78
C PHE A 362 2.03 -12.99 12.32
N GLU A 363 2.79 -14.07 12.12
CA GLU A 363 2.44 -15.41 12.61
C GLU A 363 2.84 -15.56 14.09
N ASP A 364 4.02 -15.06 14.46
CA ASP A 364 4.54 -15.07 15.84
C ASP A 364 4.99 -13.66 16.30
N PRO A 365 4.04 -12.73 16.50
CA PRO A 365 4.36 -11.36 16.88
C PRO A 365 4.86 -11.30 18.33
N ASP A 366 6.04 -10.70 18.52
CA ASP A 366 6.70 -10.56 19.82
C ASP A 366 7.02 -9.10 20.16
N TYR A 367 6.45 -8.63 21.28
CA TYR A 367 6.60 -7.25 21.75
C TYR A 367 8.05 -6.86 22.11
N GLU A 368 8.85 -7.80 22.60
CA GLU A 368 10.17 -7.49 23.15
C GLU A 368 11.27 -7.47 22.08
N SER A 369 11.18 -8.38 21.10
CA SER A 369 12.19 -8.57 20.07
C SER A 369 11.85 -7.86 18.76
N GLN A 370 10.59 -7.50 18.47
CA GLN A 370 10.22 -6.93 17.16
C GLN A 370 9.89 -5.43 17.24
N HIS A 371 10.56 -4.62 16.40
CA HIS A 371 10.47 -3.16 16.46
C HIS A 371 9.07 -2.63 16.13
N ILE A 372 8.47 -3.11 15.04
CA ILE A 372 7.17 -2.63 14.58
C ILE A 372 6.05 -3.24 15.43
N THR A 373 6.15 -4.50 15.85
CA THR A 373 5.21 -5.08 16.83
C THR A 373 5.15 -4.25 18.11
N ARG A 374 6.30 -3.83 18.65
CA ARG A 374 6.36 -2.91 19.79
C ARG A 374 5.62 -1.60 19.51
N ARG A 375 5.82 -0.99 18.34
CA ARG A 375 5.13 0.27 17.96
C ARG A 375 3.61 0.13 17.92
N ILE A 376 3.12 -0.96 17.33
CA ILE A 376 1.69 -1.24 17.24
C ILE A 376 1.09 -1.38 18.65
N VAL A 377 1.76 -2.14 19.51
CA VAL A 377 1.34 -2.34 20.90
C VAL A 377 1.38 -1.03 21.70
N ASP A 378 2.47 -0.28 21.65
CA ASP A 378 2.62 0.97 22.40
C ASP A 378 1.60 2.02 21.94
N TRP A 379 1.25 2.03 20.64
CA TRP A 379 0.20 2.90 20.10
C TRP A 379 -1.18 2.58 20.69
N PHE A 380 -1.58 1.31 20.70
CA PHE A 380 -2.85 0.93 21.33
C PHE A 380 -2.83 1.07 22.85
N ASP A 381 -1.73 0.75 23.52
CA ASP A 381 -1.61 0.97 24.96
C ASP A 381 -1.77 2.47 25.28
N HIS A 382 -1.24 3.37 24.43
CA HIS A 382 -1.45 4.81 24.57
C HIS A 382 -2.93 5.21 24.41
N TYR A 383 -3.56 4.90 23.28
CA TYR A 383 -4.91 5.41 22.98
C TYR A 383 -6.04 4.61 23.66
N LEU A 384 -5.95 3.27 23.67
CA LEU A 384 -7.01 2.39 24.14
C LEU A 384 -6.89 2.03 25.62
N LYS A 385 -5.67 1.90 26.16
CA LYS A 385 -5.50 1.78 27.62
C LYS A 385 -5.34 3.13 28.32
N GLN A 386 -5.23 4.22 27.57
CA GLN A 386 -5.00 5.57 28.10
C GLN A 386 -3.72 5.62 28.96
N ASP A 387 -2.69 4.88 28.52
CA ASP A 387 -1.37 4.88 29.14
C ASP A 387 -0.49 5.95 28.49
N ASP A 388 -0.50 7.16 29.05
CA ASP A 388 0.34 8.28 28.62
C ASP A 388 1.86 7.98 28.70
N SER A 389 2.27 6.91 29.41
CA SER A 389 3.66 6.49 29.49
C SER A 389 4.09 5.59 28.34
N ALA A 390 3.15 5.00 27.59
CA ALA A 390 3.42 4.22 26.39
C ALA A 390 3.87 5.15 25.24
N PRO A 391 5.09 4.99 24.71
CA PRO A 391 5.62 5.92 23.71
C PRO A 391 5.03 5.65 22.32
N THR A 392 4.32 6.64 21.76
CA THR A 392 3.79 6.57 20.38
C THR A 392 4.87 6.68 19.29
N GLY A 393 6.14 6.85 19.67
CA GLY A 393 7.28 6.93 18.76
C GLY A 393 7.45 8.29 18.05
N PRO A 394 8.43 8.41 17.14
CA PRO A 394 8.66 9.63 16.35
C PRO A 394 7.55 9.89 15.32
N GLU A 395 7.39 11.16 14.90
CA GLU A 395 6.44 11.56 13.86
C GLU A 395 6.69 10.86 12.52
N PHE A 396 7.96 10.75 12.13
CA PHE A 396 8.37 9.99 10.96
C PHE A 396 9.55 9.08 11.27
N SER A 397 9.52 7.86 10.74
CA SER A 397 10.63 6.91 10.80
C SER A 397 10.71 6.04 9.56
N TYR A 398 11.87 5.47 9.29
CA TYR A 398 12.10 4.66 8.09
C TYR A 398 13.22 3.65 8.32
N PHE A 399 13.06 2.45 7.77
CA PHE A 399 14.08 1.41 7.81
C PHE A 399 15.27 1.78 6.91
N ARG A 400 16.50 1.51 7.36
CA ARG A 400 17.73 1.75 6.62
C ARG A 400 18.43 0.42 6.37
N ASP A 401 18.19 -0.15 5.19
CA ASP A 401 18.79 -1.42 4.75
C ASP A 401 20.32 -1.42 4.70
N TRP A 402 20.94 -0.24 4.61
CA TRP A 402 22.39 -0.06 4.66
C TRP A 402 22.99 0.00 6.07
N ILE A 403 22.20 -0.22 7.13
CA ILE A 403 22.67 -0.24 8.52
C ILE A 403 22.70 -1.68 9.01
N ASP A 404 23.89 -2.20 9.26
CA ASP A 404 24.08 -3.51 9.87
C ASP A 404 23.60 -3.52 11.33
N TYR A 405 22.89 -4.58 11.71
CA TYR A 405 22.49 -4.90 13.08
C TYR A 405 22.51 -6.42 13.28
N ASP A 406 22.44 -6.88 14.53
CA ASP A 406 22.33 -8.31 14.82
C ASP A 406 20.92 -8.79 14.45
N PRO A 407 20.74 -9.73 13.50
CA PRO A 407 19.41 -10.18 13.07
C PRO A 407 18.66 -10.98 14.15
N THR A 408 19.31 -11.29 15.28
CA THR A 408 18.66 -11.89 16.46
C THR A 408 18.14 -10.85 17.45
N ASP A 409 18.52 -9.58 17.28
CA ASP A 409 18.02 -8.45 18.05
C ASP A 409 16.86 -7.75 17.32
N SER A 410 16.23 -6.80 18.01
CA SER A 410 15.24 -5.90 17.40
C SER A 410 15.84 -5.03 16.31
N ALA A 411 15.09 -4.86 15.21
CA ALA A 411 15.45 -3.99 14.09
C ALA A 411 15.52 -2.49 14.45
N ALA A 412 15.23 -2.10 15.70
CA ALA A 412 15.20 -0.70 16.14
C ALA A 412 16.48 0.08 15.79
N GLY A 413 17.66 -0.56 15.81
CA GLY A 413 18.93 0.06 15.44
C GLY A 413 19.04 0.45 13.95
N ALA A 414 18.33 -0.27 13.08
CA ALA A 414 18.29 0.00 11.64
C ALA A 414 17.36 1.19 11.30
N TYR A 415 16.42 1.55 12.17
CA TYR A 415 15.49 2.65 11.90
C TYR A 415 16.14 4.04 12.05
N GLY A 416 15.90 4.91 11.08
CA GLY A 416 16.07 6.36 11.20
C GLY A 416 14.77 7.02 11.68
N SER A 417 14.86 8.19 12.31
CA SER A 417 13.71 8.97 12.75
C SER A 417 13.86 10.46 12.44
N ALA A 418 12.73 11.14 12.31
CA ALA A 418 12.67 12.58 12.11
C ALA A 418 11.43 13.17 12.82
N PRO A 419 11.50 14.43 13.26
CA PRO A 419 10.37 15.11 13.88
C PRO A 419 9.29 15.56 12.87
N SER A 420 9.54 15.40 11.56
CA SER A 420 8.61 15.75 10.49
C SER A 420 9.01 15.08 9.18
N TYR A 421 8.04 14.90 8.28
CA TYR A 421 8.25 14.56 6.87
C TYR A 421 7.89 15.76 5.98
N PRO A 422 8.61 16.05 4.88
CA PRO A 422 9.78 15.36 4.34
C PRO A 422 11.05 15.60 5.16
N VAL A 423 12.05 14.72 4.97
CA VAL A 423 13.34 14.81 5.66
C VAL A 423 14.43 15.40 4.77
N GLY A 424 15.43 16.03 5.41
CA GLY A 424 16.64 16.50 4.72
C GLY A 424 16.43 17.72 3.82
N SER A 425 17.18 17.76 2.72
CA SER A 425 17.22 18.85 1.74
C SER A 425 17.22 18.30 0.33
N THR A 426 16.88 19.12 -0.66
CA THR A 426 16.87 18.67 -2.05
C THR A 426 18.22 18.84 -2.73
N SER A 427 18.65 17.82 -3.48
CA SER A 427 19.79 17.86 -4.39
C SER A 427 19.29 17.76 -5.83
N THR A 428 19.61 18.74 -6.68
CA THR A 428 19.19 18.76 -8.09
C THR A 428 20.36 18.44 -9.01
N TYR A 429 20.10 17.55 -9.96
CA TYR A 429 20.97 17.21 -11.08
C TYR A 429 20.30 17.56 -12.39
N HIS A 430 21.07 18.09 -13.33
CA HIS A 430 20.64 18.45 -14.67
C HIS A 430 21.07 17.37 -15.67
N LEU A 431 20.17 17.00 -16.57
CA LEU A 431 20.48 16.05 -17.63
C LEU A 431 21.40 16.75 -18.65
N SER A 432 22.49 16.09 -19.02
CA SER A 432 23.53 16.61 -19.91
C SER A 432 23.95 15.53 -20.90
N SER A 433 24.12 15.87 -22.18
CA SER A 433 24.50 14.88 -23.19
C SER A 433 26.00 14.57 -23.14
N THR A 434 26.41 13.35 -23.46
CA THR A 434 27.85 13.06 -23.63
C THR A 434 28.25 13.09 -25.11
N PRO A 435 29.39 13.70 -25.48
CA PRO A 435 29.83 13.80 -26.88
C PRO A 435 30.28 12.47 -27.51
N THR A 436 30.50 11.43 -26.71
CA THR A 436 30.85 10.08 -27.18
C THR A 436 29.58 9.27 -27.37
N SER A 437 29.28 8.85 -28.60
CA SER A 437 28.29 7.84 -29.05
C SER A 437 26.95 7.72 -28.30
N ALA A 438 25.83 7.71 -29.04
CA ALA A 438 24.47 7.42 -28.55
C ALA A 438 24.30 6.09 -27.76
N LEU A 439 25.36 5.27 -27.66
CA LEU A 439 25.39 4.01 -26.89
C LEU A 439 25.92 4.18 -25.45
N THR A 440 26.59 5.28 -25.12
CA THR A 440 27.19 5.47 -23.78
C THR A 440 26.26 6.15 -22.76
N GLY A 441 25.16 6.77 -23.20
CA GLY A 441 24.19 7.46 -22.34
C GLY A 441 24.65 8.83 -21.86
N GLY A 442 23.72 9.64 -21.32
CA GLY A 442 24.00 10.98 -20.83
C GLY A 442 24.59 11.02 -19.42
N SER A 443 24.80 12.23 -18.92
CA SER A 443 25.32 12.51 -17.58
C SER A 443 24.35 13.35 -16.75
N LEU A 444 24.45 13.24 -15.43
CA LEU A 444 23.78 14.07 -14.43
C LEU A 444 24.81 15.02 -13.80
N VAL A 445 24.65 16.32 -14.02
CA VAL A 445 25.56 17.37 -13.54
C VAL A 445 24.86 18.30 -12.54
N THR A 446 25.56 18.78 -11.52
CA THR A 446 24.96 19.66 -10.50
C THR A 446 24.85 21.10 -10.97
N ASP A 447 25.83 21.58 -11.74
CA ASP A 447 25.89 22.96 -12.19
C ASP A 447 25.24 23.14 -13.55
N ARG A 448 24.34 24.13 -13.66
CA ARG A 448 23.65 24.46 -14.93
C ARG A 448 24.61 24.83 -16.06
N GLY A 449 25.77 25.40 -15.72
CA GLY A 449 26.80 25.79 -16.68
C GLY A 449 27.55 24.61 -17.31
N ASP A 450 27.49 23.43 -16.68
CA ASP A 450 28.15 22.21 -17.16
C ASP A 450 27.24 21.35 -18.06
N VAL A 451 26.01 21.82 -18.30
CA VAL A 451 25.05 21.13 -19.15
C VAL A 451 25.48 21.23 -20.60
N THR A 452 25.76 20.08 -21.20
CA THR A 452 26.02 19.96 -22.63
C THR A 452 24.70 19.68 -23.35
N ALA A 453 24.38 20.52 -24.33
CA ALA A 453 23.21 20.36 -25.17
C ALA A 453 23.38 19.17 -26.12
N GLY A 454 22.36 18.33 -26.19
CA GLY A 454 22.31 17.18 -27.07
C GLY A 454 20.97 16.47 -27.02
N ARG A 455 20.90 15.32 -27.70
CA ARG A 455 19.67 14.55 -27.85
C ARG A 455 19.98 13.06 -27.68
N GLU A 456 19.33 12.44 -26.72
CA GLU A 456 19.27 10.99 -26.59
C GLU A 456 17.99 10.49 -27.25
N ALA A 457 18.08 9.41 -28.04
CA ALA A 457 16.95 8.86 -28.77
C ALA A 457 16.84 7.35 -28.56
N PHE A 458 15.61 6.87 -28.38
CA PHE A 458 15.29 5.46 -28.18
C PHE A 458 13.91 5.15 -28.78
N VAL A 459 13.53 3.89 -28.81
CA VAL A 459 12.20 3.46 -29.25
C VAL A 459 11.47 2.87 -28.06
N ALA A 460 10.34 3.45 -27.69
CA ALA A 460 9.40 2.80 -26.79
C ALA A 460 8.68 1.69 -27.57
N PRO A 461 8.90 0.41 -27.25
CA PRO A 461 8.34 -0.69 -28.02
C PRO A 461 6.84 -0.79 -27.81
N GLY A 462 6.13 -1.33 -28.80
CA GLY A 462 4.71 -1.65 -28.70
C GLY A 462 4.49 -3.15 -28.52
N GLY A 463 3.39 -3.52 -27.85
CA GLY A 463 2.99 -4.91 -27.65
C GLY A 463 3.56 -5.54 -26.37
N PRO A 464 3.16 -6.79 -26.04
CA PRO A 464 3.56 -7.42 -24.79
C PRO A 464 5.06 -7.78 -24.77
N LEU A 465 5.72 -7.37 -23.68
CA LEU A 465 6.97 -7.89 -23.12
C LEU A 465 8.24 -7.73 -23.97
N SER A 466 9.08 -6.73 -23.63
CA SER A 466 10.47 -6.66 -24.12
C SER A 466 11.44 -6.03 -23.11
N ALA A 467 11.20 -6.24 -21.81
CA ALA A 467 12.14 -5.82 -20.78
C ALA A 467 12.40 -7.00 -19.83
N ALA A 468 13.68 -7.23 -19.52
CA ALA A 468 14.14 -8.26 -18.60
C ALA A 468 14.31 -7.64 -17.20
N GLU A 469 13.19 -7.46 -16.50
CA GLU A 469 13.15 -6.93 -15.14
C GLU A 469 12.57 -7.96 -14.17
N GLN A 470 12.81 -7.75 -12.87
CA GLN A 470 12.14 -8.50 -11.82
C GLN A 470 10.64 -8.18 -11.83
N LEU A 471 9.79 -9.21 -11.76
CA LEU A 471 8.34 -9.02 -11.76
C LEU A 471 7.88 -8.41 -10.44
N ASP A 472 7.04 -7.38 -10.53
CA ASP A 472 6.41 -6.74 -9.37
C ASP A 472 5.09 -7.45 -9.01
N VAL A 473 5.16 -8.36 -8.05
CA VAL A 473 3.99 -9.12 -7.59
C VAL A 473 4.21 -9.55 -6.14
N ILE A 474 3.22 -10.19 -5.53
CA ILE A 474 3.36 -10.80 -4.21
C ILE A 474 4.53 -11.78 -4.20
N SER A 475 5.49 -11.55 -3.31
CA SER A 475 6.71 -12.35 -3.18
C SER A 475 6.41 -13.83 -2.92
N SER A 476 5.35 -14.12 -2.16
CA SER A 476 4.94 -15.50 -1.82
C SER A 476 4.33 -16.30 -2.97
N LEU A 477 3.87 -15.66 -4.05
CA LEU A 477 3.28 -16.36 -5.21
C LEU A 477 4.32 -16.79 -6.24
N PHE A 478 5.48 -16.12 -6.27
CA PHE A 478 6.53 -16.38 -7.23
C PHE A 478 7.89 -16.34 -6.56
N GLU A 479 8.46 -17.51 -6.25
CA GLU A 479 9.90 -17.63 -6.00
C GLU A 479 10.65 -17.15 -7.24
N GLN A 480 11.10 -15.90 -7.22
CA GLN A 480 11.92 -15.33 -8.28
C GLN A 480 13.28 -16.03 -8.21
N PRO A 481 13.81 -16.60 -9.30
CA PRO A 481 15.17 -17.13 -9.31
C PRO A 481 16.14 -16.01 -8.91
N GLU A 482 16.99 -16.23 -7.90
CA GLU A 482 18.09 -15.32 -7.52
C GLU A 482 18.99 -14.97 -8.74
N GLU A 483 18.95 -15.80 -9.80
CA GLU A 483 19.74 -15.67 -11.04
C GLU A 483 19.11 -14.75 -12.12
N LEU A 484 17.96 -14.12 -11.89
CA LEU A 484 17.55 -12.98 -12.72
C LEU A 484 18.36 -11.74 -12.33
N GLU A 485 19.67 -11.79 -12.59
CA GLU A 485 20.53 -10.62 -12.65
C GLU A 485 19.74 -9.49 -13.34
N PRO A 486 19.59 -8.29 -12.75
CA PRO A 486 18.92 -7.17 -13.38
C PRO A 486 19.60 -6.91 -14.72
N ARG A 487 19.04 -7.43 -15.81
CA ARG A 487 19.62 -7.23 -17.12
C ARG A 487 19.36 -5.77 -17.45
N ALA A 488 20.42 -5.09 -17.84
CA ALA A 488 20.32 -3.74 -18.37
C ALA A 488 19.18 -3.68 -19.41
N GLU A 489 18.40 -2.60 -19.36
CA GLU A 489 17.40 -2.26 -20.36
C GLU A 489 17.86 -2.64 -21.77
N GLU A 490 16.97 -3.24 -22.56
CA GLU A 490 17.31 -3.68 -23.91
C GLU A 490 17.93 -2.51 -24.71
N PRO A 491 19.09 -2.70 -25.38
CA PRO A 491 19.76 -1.60 -26.05
C PRO A 491 18.85 -0.85 -27.04
N GLY A 492 18.69 0.46 -26.82
CA GLY A 492 17.87 1.32 -27.67
C GLY A 492 16.39 1.44 -27.27
N THR A 493 15.97 0.86 -26.13
CA THR A 493 14.61 1.02 -25.58
C THR A 493 14.52 2.02 -24.42
N SER A 494 15.66 2.59 -24.01
CA SER A 494 15.75 3.55 -22.92
C SER A 494 16.81 4.63 -23.17
N ALA A 495 16.65 5.76 -22.48
CA ALA A 495 17.71 6.74 -22.26
C ALA A 495 18.20 6.62 -20.81
N ARG A 496 19.52 6.74 -20.62
CA ARG A 496 20.16 6.67 -19.28
C ARG A 496 21.00 7.90 -19.01
N TYR A 497 21.01 8.37 -17.76
CA TYR A 497 21.83 9.49 -17.31
C TYR A 497 22.49 9.15 -15.98
N ASP A 498 23.82 9.21 -15.93
CA ASP A 498 24.61 8.81 -14.77
C ASP A 498 25.28 10.02 -14.11
N THR A 499 25.30 10.08 -12.77
CA THR A 499 26.20 11.01 -12.06
C THR A 499 27.66 10.64 -12.30
N ALA A 500 28.58 11.57 -11.99
CA ALA A 500 29.96 11.17 -11.68
C ALA A 500 29.98 10.15 -10.52
N ARG A 501 31.10 9.42 -10.38
CA ARG A 501 31.28 8.55 -9.19
C ARG A 501 31.17 9.39 -7.93
N LEU A 502 30.31 8.96 -7.01
CA LEU A 502 30.04 9.68 -5.78
C LEU A 502 31.31 9.72 -4.91
N THR A 503 31.68 10.92 -4.45
CA THR A 503 32.86 11.10 -3.58
C THR A 503 32.57 10.80 -2.11
N ARG A 504 31.29 10.74 -1.74
CA ARG A 504 30.73 10.38 -0.44
C ARG A 504 29.40 9.65 -0.65
N ALA A 505 28.94 8.91 0.35
CA ALA A 505 27.59 8.32 0.31
C ALA A 505 26.51 9.43 0.23
N VAL A 506 25.40 9.10 -0.41
CA VAL A 506 24.21 9.94 -0.55
C VAL A 506 22.99 9.15 -0.12
N ASP A 507 22.35 9.57 0.97
CA ASP A 507 21.15 8.95 1.49
C ASP A 507 19.94 9.72 0.94
N VAL A 508 19.02 9.01 0.28
CA VAL A 508 17.78 9.55 -0.27
C VAL A 508 16.61 8.98 0.52
N VAL A 509 15.72 9.84 0.99
CA VAL A 509 14.52 9.47 1.75
C VAL A 509 13.37 10.38 1.33
N GLY A 510 12.47 9.88 0.48
CA GLY A 510 11.38 10.67 -0.12
C GLY A 510 11.18 10.38 -1.61
N SER A 511 10.22 11.07 -2.22
CA SER A 511 9.90 10.96 -3.66
C SER A 511 10.86 11.80 -4.51
N PRO A 512 11.65 11.21 -5.44
CA PRO A 512 12.39 11.96 -6.44
C PRO A 512 11.46 12.67 -7.44
N GLN A 513 11.79 13.90 -7.81
CA GLN A 513 11.08 14.64 -8.87
C GLN A 513 11.92 14.68 -10.15
N VAL A 514 11.34 14.31 -11.30
CA VAL A 514 11.99 14.44 -12.61
C VAL A 514 11.22 15.40 -13.50
N ARG A 515 11.87 16.45 -13.98
CA ARG A 515 11.29 17.36 -14.96
C ARG A 515 11.82 17.03 -16.34
N LEU A 516 10.94 16.67 -17.27
CA LEU A 516 11.28 16.29 -18.64
C LEU A 516 10.47 17.05 -19.68
N GLN A 517 11.02 17.11 -20.88
CA GLN A 517 10.25 17.33 -22.11
C GLN A 517 10.79 16.37 -23.16
N VAL A 518 9.89 15.57 -23.73
CA VAL A 518 10.25 14.58 -24.74
C VAL A 518 9.76 15.02 -26.10
N ARG A 519 10.32 14.45 -27.16
CA ARG A 519 9.79 14.58 -28.51
C ARG A 519 9.44 13.20 -29.06
N ALA A 520 8.17 13.01 -29.37
CA ALA A 520 7.61 11.77 -29.92
C ALA A 520 6.59 12.09 -31.03
N PRO A 521 7.04 12.32 -32.28
CA PRO A 521 6.16 12.84 -33.34
C PRO A 521 4.99 11.92 -33.69
N SER A 522 5.16 10.60 -33.58
CA SER A 522 4.06 9.65 -33.81
C SER A 522 3.00 9.73 -32.72
N ALA A 523 3.40 9.82 -31.45
CA ALA A 523 2.47 10.03 -30.33
C ALA A 523 1.78 11.40 -30.42
N GLN A 524 2.51 12.46 -30.80
CA GLN A 524 1.91 13.79 -31.00
C GLN A 524 0.73 13.76 -31.99
N ALA A 525 0.80 12.91 -33.02
CA ALA A 525 -0.26 12.77 -34.01
C ALA A 525 -1.48 11.98 -33.51
N THR A 526 -1.33 11.19 -32.43
CA THR A 526 -2.35 10.25 -31.93
C THR A 526 -2.79 10.51 -30.48
N GLN A 527 -2.16 11.43 -29.75
CA GLN A 527 -2.39 11.69 -28.32
C GLN A 527 -3.78 12.23 -27.96
N GLY A 528 -4.65 12.47 -28.95
CA GLY A 528 -6.05 12.82 -28.70
C GLY A 528 -6.89 11.67 -28.12
N GLU A 529 -6.37 10.43 -28.20
CA GLU A 529 -6.96 9.24 -27.61
C GLU A 529 -5.95 8.62 -26.63
N ASP A 530 -6.40 8.05 -25.50
CA ASP A 530 -5.47 7.54 -24.47
C ASP A 530 -4.55 6.43 -24.98
N THR A 531 -5.05 5.57 -25.87
CA THR A 531 -4.26 4.50 -26.51
C THR A 531 -3.17 5.01 -27.45
N GLY A 532 -3.26 6.28 -27.87
CA GLY A 532 -2.30 6.98 -28.71
C GLY A 532 -1.34 7.90 -27.95
N LYS A 533 -1.51 8.07 -26.63
CA LYS A 533 -0.59 8.78 -25.75
C LYS A 533 0.68 7.96 -25.51
N LEU A 534 1.81 8.66 -25.38
CA LEU A 534 3.09 8.03 -25.09
C LEU A 534 3.12 7.56 -23.63
N VAL A 535 3.53 6.31 -23.41
CA VAL A 535 3.81 5.78 -22.06
C VAL A 535 5.31 5.60 -21.88
N LEU A 536 5.85 6.09 -20.76
CA LEU A 536 7.24 5.96 -20.32
C LEU A 536 7.30 5.42 -18.89
N TYR A 537 8.46 4.88 -18.52
CA TYR A 537 8.74 4.38 -17.18
C TYR A 537 10.03 5.00 -16.68
N LEU A 538 9.94 5.82 -15.64
CA LEU A 538 11.12 6.43 -15.02
C LEU A 538 11.56 5.59 -13.83
N LYS A 539 12.87 5.34 -13.74
CA LYS A 539 13.47 4.54 -12.67
C LYS A 539 14.73 5.22 -12.17
N VAL A 540 15.01 5.08 -10.87
CA VAL A 540 16.29 5.45 -10.28
C VAL A 540 17.04 4.16 -9.95
N ALA A 541 18.29 4.07 -10.38
CA ALA A 541 19.14 2.90 -10.16
C ALA A 541 20.45 3.29 -9.47
N ASP A 542 20.95 2.39 -8.64
CA ASP A 542 22.28 2.44 -8.02
C ASP A 542 23.26 1.65 -8.87
N VAL A 543 24.36 2.29 -9.28
CA VAL A 543 25.39 1.68 -10.14
C VAL A 543 26.68 1.50 -9.36
N ALA A 544 27.00 0.26 -9.04
CA ALA A 544 28.19 -0.14 -8.30
C ALA A 544 29.48 0.08 -9.11
N PRO A 545 30.67 0.07 -8.47
CA PRO A 545 31.90 0.43 -9.15
C PRO A 545 32.33 -0.51 -10.28
N ASP A 546 31.90 -1.77 -10.20
CA ASP A 546 32.08 -2.84 -11.17
C ASP A 546 31.13 -2.73 -12.39
N GLY A 547 30.14 -1.83 -12.33
CA GLY A 547 29.15 -1.59 -13.38
C GLY A 547 27.81 -2.27 -13.15
N THR A 548 27.65 -3.07 -12.09
CA THR A 548 26.37 -3.65 -11.68
C THR A 548 25.36 -2.54 -11.42
N SER A 549 24.15 -2.67 -11.96
CA SER A 549 23.11 -1.62 -11.92
C SER A 549 21.83 -2.21 -11.35
N THR A 550 21.37 -1.68 -10.22
CA THR A 550 20.18 -2.18 -9.52
C THR A 550 19.13 -1.07 -9.45
N VAL A 551 17.93 -1.32 -9.96
CA VAL A 551 16.80 -0.39 -9.78
C VAL A 551 16.45 -0.38 -8.30
N VAL A 552 16.41 0.82 -7.70
CA VAL A 552 16.14 0.97 -6.27
C VAL A 552 14.75 0.40 -5.98
N ARG A 553 14.71 -0.62 -5.11
CA ARG A 553 13.47 -1.28 -4.64
C ARG A 553 12.59 -1.86 -5.76
N ASN A 554 13.16 -2.13 -6.94
CA ASN A 554 12.40 -2.53 -8.14
C ASN A 554 11.27 -1.53 -8.51
N LEU A 555 11.41 -0.25 -8.12
CA LEU A 555 10.38 0.76 -8.32
C LEU A 555 10.47 1.39 -9.72
N ALA A 556 9.31 1.54 -10.35
CA ALA A 556 9.13 2.27 -11.59
C ALA A 556 8.02 3.31 -11.43
N ALA A 557 8.19 4.44 -12.13
CA ALA A 557 7.18 5.49 -12.24
C ALA A 557 6.60 5.48 -13.66
N PRO A 558 5.47 4.79 -13.91
CA PRO A 558 4.78 4.90 -15.17
C PRO A 558 4.25 6.31 -15.39
N VAL A 559 4.33 6.78 -16.63
CA VAL A 559 3.95 8.11 -17.06
C VAL A 559 3.22 7.98 -18.39
N ARG A 560 1.91 8.24 -18.39
CA ARG A 560 1.16 8.48 -19.62
C ARG A 560 1.19 9.98 -19.89
N VAL A 561 1.96 10.39 -20.89
CA VAL A 561 2.19 11.80 -21.20
C VAL A 561 0.96 12.38 -21.90
N GLU A 562 0.30 13.34 -21.25
CA GLU A 562 -0.91 13.98 -21.77
C GLU A 562 -0.65 14.73 -23.08
N ASP A 563 0.43 15.52 -23.11
CA ASP A 563 0.82 16.31 -24.27
C ASP A 563 2.34 16.28 -24.45
N VAL A 564 2.82 15.48 -25.41
CA VAL A 564 4.26 15.32 -25.66
C VAL A 564 4.92 16.60 -26.19
N THR A 565 4.16 17.66 -26.47
CA THR A 565 4.71 18.96 -26.87
C THR A 565 5.06 19.85 -25.67
N LYS A 566 4.63 19.49 -24.46
CA LYS A 566 4.82 20.28 -23.24
C LYS A 566 5.80 19.58 -22.28
N PRO A 567 6.48 20.35 -21.41
CA PRO A 567 7.19 19.76 -20.29
C PRO A 567 6.22 19.20 -19.25
N PHE A 568 6.64 18.13 -18.58
CA PHE A 568 5.91 17.50 -17.49
C PHE A 568 6.86 17.17 -16.33
N THR A 569 6.28 16.99 -15.13
CA THR A 569 7.02 16.62 -13.92
C THR A 569 6.54 15.27 -13.45
N VAL A 570 7.49 14.38 -13.19
CA VAL A 570 7.24 13.02 -12.72
C VAL A 570 7.59 12.93 -11.24
N THR A 571 6.66 12.47 -10.44
CA THR A 571 6.87 12.08 -9.04
C THR A 571 7.23 10.60 -9.00
N VAL A 572 8.51 10.27 -8.90
CA VAL A 572 8.97 8.87 -8.81
C VAL A 572 8.55 8.30 -7.45
N PRO A 573 8.12 7.02 -7.35
CA PRO A 573 7.87 6.37 -6.07
C PRO A 573 8.97 6.66 -5.05
N ALA A 574 8.57 7.08 -3.85
CA ALA A 574 9.51 7.32 -2.77
C ALA A 574 10.25 6.04 -2.39
N PHE A 575 11.45 6.23 -1.87
CA PHE A 575 12.27 5.16 -1.28
C PHE A 575 13.17 5.75 -0.19
N ALA A 576 13.64 4.88 0.71
CA ALA A 576 14.83 5.10 1.50
C ALA A 576 15.97 4.26 0.90
N HIS A 577 17.06 4.89 0.46
CA HIS A 577 18.22 4.20 -0.12
C HIS A 577 19.52 4.98 0.10
N ARG A 578 20.63 4.27 0.34
CA ARG A 578 21.98 4.84 0.34
C ARG A 578 22.70 4.48 -0.95
N PHE A 579 23.06 5.49 -1.72
CA PHE A 579 24.01 5.36 -2.81
C PHE A 579 25.44 5.47 -2.24
N ASP A 580 26.21 4.40 -2.32
CA ASP A 580 27.50 4.33 -1.66
C ASP A 580 28.58 5.19 -2.30
N ARG A 581 29.62 5.47 -1.52
CA ARG A 581 30.83 6.14 -2.05
C ARG A 581 31.41 5.29 -3.19
N GLY A 582 31.66 5.93 -4.33
CA GLY A 582 32.20 5.29 -5.53
C GLY A 582 31.15 4.76 -6.50
N HIS A 583 29.89 4.63 -6.06
CA HIS A 583 28.73 4.32 -6.89
C HIS A 583 28.34 5.52 -7.77
N ARG A 584 27.34 5.34 -8.62
CA ARG A 584 26.67 6.42 -9.36
C ARG A 584 25.17 6.30 -9.17
N ILE A 585 24.50 7.45 -9.18
CA ILE A 585 23.05 7.50 -9.31
C ILE A 585 22.72 7.53 -10.80
N ARG A 586 21.82 6.65 -11.24
CA ARG A 586 21.34 6.57 -12.61
C ARG A 586 19.85 6.92 -12.69
N LEU A 587 19.51 7.83 -13.60
CA LEU A 587 18.13 7.99 -14.07
C LEU A 587 17.94 7.19 -15.36
N LEU A 588 16.92 6.35 -15.39
CA LEU A 588 16.44 5.67 -16.59
C LEU A 588 15.12 6.29 -17.05
N VAL A 589 15.01 6.57 -18.34
CA VAL A 589 13.76 6.88 -19.03
C VAL A 589 13.52 5.74 -20.02
N ALA A 590 12.73 4.76 -19.61
CA ALA A 590 12.47 3.55 -20.37
C ALA A 590 11.14 3.63 -21.13
N GLY A 591 11.08 3.01 -22.29
CA GLY A 591 9.86 2.94 -23.10
C GLY A 591 8.97 1.74 -22.81
N ALA A 592 9.42 0.80 -21.98
CA ALA A 592 8.67 -0.39 -21.57
C ALA A 592 9.07 -0.86 -20.16
N SER A 593 8.19 -1.66 -19.58
CA SER A 593 8.43 -2.44 -18.37
C SER A 593 7.59 -3.72 -18.48
N PRO A 594 8.05 -4.89 -17.98
CA PRO A 594 7.27 -6.13 -18.06
C PRO A 594 6.11 -6.16 -17.07
N ASN A 595 6.10 -5.21 -16.14
CA ASN A 595 5.16 -5.07 -15.03
C ASN A 595 3.86 -4.36 -15.41
N TYR A 596 3.86 -3.69 -16.56
CA TYR A 596 2.83 -2.73 -16.94
C TYR A 596 2.37 -2.92 -18.39
N ARG A 597 1.10 -2.60 -18.64
CA ARG A 597 0.55 -2.51 -20.00
C ARG A 597 0.92 -1.16 -20.63
N GLY A 598 2.08 -1.13 -21.29
CA GLY A 598 2.62 0.05 -21.96
C GLY A 598 2.06 0.34 -23.37
N ASN A 599 2.90 0.93 -24.22
CA ASN A 599 2.53 1.39 -25.56
C ASN A 599 1.91 0.28 -26.44
N THR A 600 0.95 0.67 -27.28
CA THR A 600 0.26 -0.24 -28.22
C THR A 600 1.02 -0.44 -29.53
N ALA A 601 1.83 0.55 -29.92
CA ALA A 601 2.69 0.52 -31.10
C ALA A 601 4.07 1.11 -30.78
N PRO A 602 5.13 0.80 -31.54
CA PRO A 602 6.43 1.40 -31.34
C PRO A 602 6.41 2.92 -31.52
N VAL A 603 6.95 3.65 -30.54
CA VAL A 603 7.02 5.12 -30.54
C VAL A 603 8.49 5.55 -30.48
N PRO A 604 9.05 6.19 -31.52
CA PRO A 604 10.35 6.83 -31.43
C PRO A 604 10.29 8.02 -30.46
N VAL A 605 11.14 7.99 -29.44
CA VAL A 605 11.21 9.01 -28.39
C VAL A 605 12.59 9.64 -28.39
N SER A 606 12.65 10.91 -28.01
CA SER A 606 13.92 11.54 -27.72
C SER A 606 13.82 12.58 -26.62
N VAL A 607 14.92 12.73 -25.89
CA VAL A 607 15.07 13.59 -24.74
C VAL A 607 16.16 14.61 -25.09
N THR A 608 15.83 15.91 -25.07
CA THR A 608 16.76 16.98 -25.47
C THR A 608 17.30 17.71 -24.24
N THR A 609 18.55 17.49 -23.86
CA THR A 609 19.09 17.88 -22.55
C THR A 609 19.12 19.39 -22.30
N ALA A 610 19.37 20.17 -23.35
CA ALA A 610 19.22 21.63 -23.36
C ALA A 610 19.03 22.14 -24.80
N ALA A 611 18.51 23.37 -24.91
CA ALA A 611 18.50 24.11 -26.17
C ALA A 611 19.95 24.36 -26.63
N GLY A 612 20.27 24.06 -27.89
CA GLY A 612 21.55 24.44 -28.48
C GLY A 612 21.69 25.97 -28.56
N GLU A 613 22.92 26.48 -28.67
CA GLU A 613 23.19 27.94 -28.72
C GLU A 613 22.44 28.67 -29.85
N ASP A 614 22.07 27.95 -30.93
CA ASP A 614 21.31 28.47 -32.08
C ASP A 614 19.79 28.20 -32.01
N SER A 615 19.29 27.65 -30.90
CA SER A 615 17.86 27.35 -30.70
C SER A 615 17.05 28.61 -30.43
N THR A 616 15.99 28.81 -31.21
CA THR A 616 15.02 29.90 -31.00
C THR A 616 13.87 29.54 -30.06
N GLU A 617 13.74 28.27 -29.68
CA GLU A 617 12.72 27.81 -28.74
C GLU A 617 13.29 27.61 -27.33
N PRO A 618 12.66 28.19 -26.29
CA PRO A 618 13.05 27.96 -24.90
C PRO A 618 12.68 26.53 -24.49
N LEU A 619 13.69 25.66 -24.35
CA LEU A 619 13.50 24.35 -23.72
C LEU A 619 13.70 24.48 -22.21
N PRO A 620 12.79 23.93 -21.39
CA PRO A 620 12.99 23.87 -19.95
C PRO A 620 14.16 22.94 -19.65
N LEU A 621 15.00 23.35 -18.70
CA LEU A 621 16.11 22.54 -18.26
C LEU A 621 15.59 21.24 -17.61
N GLN A 622 16.00 20.11 -18.17
CA GLN A 622 15.61 18.81 -17.66
C GLN A 622 16.41 18.46 -16.40
N SER A 623 15.76 17.88 -15.40
CA SER A 623 16.40 17.66 -14.09
C SER A 623 15.85 16.47 -13.33
N LEU A 624 16.69 15.86 -12.52
CA LEU A 624 16.37 14.95 -11.42
C LEU A 624 16.60 15.68 -10.09
N THR A 625 15.60 15.71 -9.21
CA THR A 625 15.72 16.26 -7.86
C THR A 625 15.51 15.14 -6.84
N LEU A 626 16.46 14.96 -5.94
CA LEU A 626 16.46 13.93 -4.91
C LEU A 626 16.26 14.54 -3.52
N PRO A 627 15.37 14.01 -2.68
CA PRO A 627 15.27 14.36 -1.27
C PRO A 627 16.40 13.69 -0.48
N THR A 628 17.50 14.42 -0.31
CA THR A 628 18.74 13.91 0.29
C THR A 628 18.84 14.29 1.77
N THR A 629 19.22 13.33 2.62
CA THR A 629 19.57 13.63 4.01
C THR A 629 21.07 13.89 4.11
N SER A 630 21.47 14.87 4.93
CA SER A 630 22.89 15.06 5.25
C SER A 630 23.31 13.87 6.12
N GLY A 631 24.19 13.02 5.60
CA GLY A 631 24.59 11.77 6.26
C GLY A 631 24.84 11.94 7.76
N GLY A 632 24.03 11.24 8.55
CA GLY A 632 24.07 11.26 10.01
C GLY A 632 22.85 11.91 10.65
N VAL A 633 21.67 11.30 10.52
CA VAL A 633 20.68 11.40 11.61
C VAL A 633 21.29 10.62 12.79
N PRO A 634 21.51 11.24 13.97
CA PRO A 634 22.01 10.52 15.12
C PRO A 634 20.98 9.44 15.49
N SER A 635 21.44 8.21 15.66
CA SER A 635 20.68 7.19 16.39
C SER A 635 20.41 7.75 17.78
N SER A 636 19.19 8.23 18.06
CA SER A 636 18.79 8.52 19.43
C SER A 636 18.80 7.20 20.18
N GLY A 637 19.68 7.10 21.18
CA GLY A 637 20.01 5.87 21.88
C GLY A 637 18.79 5.20 22.50
N ALA A 638 18.82 3.87 22.48
CA ALA A 638 18.00 3.03 23.33
C ALA A 638 18.05 3.58 24.77
N GLY A 639 16.87 3.86 25.33
CA GLY A 639 16.75 4.28 26.72
C GLY A 639 17.39 3.23 27.62
N SER A 640 18.49 3.60 28.28
CA SER A 640 19.04 2.83 29.38
C SER A 640 18.00 2.81 30.51
N THR A 641 17.56 1.60 30.87
CA THR A 641 16.76 1.32 32.06
C THR A 641 17.43 1.91 33.33
N PRO A 642 16.69 2.58 34.23
CA PRO A 642 17.22 2.94 35.53
C PRO A 642 17.19 1.72 36.45
N ASP A 643 18.39 1.25 36.82
CA ASP A 643 18.58 0.20 37.82
C ASP A 643 18.05 0.67 39.18
N THR A 644 16.97 0.05 39.65
CA THR A 644 16.35 0.31 40.96
C THR A 644 16.96 -0.61 42.02
N GLY A 645 18.12 -0.22 42.54
CA GLY A 645 18.75 -0.85 43.72
C GLY A 645 18.23 -0.27 45.04
N ALA A 646 17.46 -1.06 45.78
CA ALA A 646 16.95 -0.78 47.13
C ALA A 646 18.05 -0.89 48.24
N PRO A 647 17.79 -0.47 49.50
CA PRO A 647 18.77 0.18 50.38
C PRO A 647 19.53 -0.77 51.32
N GLY A 648 20.77 -0.40 51.70
CA GLY A 648 21.54 -1.13 52.71
C GLY A 648 22.76 -0.40 53.27
N GLY A 649 22.57 0.25 54.43
CA GLY A 649 23.49 0.25 55.58
C GLY A 649 24.97 0.65 55.44
N GLY A 650 25.31 1.83 55.96
CA GLY A 650 26.23 1.92 57.09
C GLY A 650 27.73 2.23 56.87
N THR A 651 28.11 3.37 57.48
CA THR A 651 29.38 3.68 58.19
C THR A 651 30.58 4.33 57.46
N ASP A 652 30.90 5.52 58.01
CA ASP A 652 32.20 6.19 58.26
C ASP A 652 33.05 6.78 57.11
N GLY A 653 33.28 8.11 57.21
CA GLY A 653 34.09 8.97 56.33
C GLY A 653 35.61 8.92 56.61
N PRO A 654 36.40 10.02 56.48
CA PRO A 654 36.10 11.36 55.94
C PRO A 654 37.15 11.88 54.90
N GLY A 655 36.91 13.06 54.31
CA GLY A 655 38.03 14.01 54.09
C GLY A 655 38.10 14.79 52.77
N SER A 656 37.95 16.12 52.91
CA SER A 656 38.48 17.21 52.09
C SER A 656 37.89 17.42 50.69
N GLY A 657 37.58 18.63 50.23
CA GLY A 657 37.71 19.95 50.83
C GLY A 657 37.47 21.03 49.76
N GLY A 658 36.75 22.09 50.16
CA GLY A 658 36.75 23.42 49.54
C GLY A 658 36.07 23.59 48.17
N ASN A 659 35.59 24.75 47.76
CA ASN A 659 35.30 26.04 48.41
C ASN A 659 34.65 26.93 47.33
N GLY A 660 33.76 27.85 47.72
CA GLY A 660 33.33 29.03 46.92
C GLY A 660 32.13 28.78 45.99
N SER A 661 30.89 29.16 46.33
CA SER A 661 30.35 30.53 46.48
C SER A 661 30.50 31.41 45.25
N GLY A 662 29.38 31.79 44.64
CA GLY A 662 29.35 32.73 43.52
C GLY A 662 27.94 33.08 43.03
N ASN A 663 27.20 33.78 43.90
CA ASN A 663 25.93 34.47 43.67
C ASN A 663 25.87 35.29 42.36
N GLY A 664 24.70 35.42 41.72
CA GLY A 664 24.53 36.31 40.56
C GLY A 664 23.12 36.39 40.00
N SER A 665 22.25 37.12 40.71
CA SER A 665 20.90 37.52 40.33
C SER A 665 20.88 38.46 39.11
N GLY A 666 19.80 38.43 38.32
CA GLY A 666 19.59 39.39 37.23
C GLY A 666 18.18 39.34 36.65
N SER A 667 17.25 40.00 37.32
CA SER A 667 15.85 40.24 36.93
C SER A 667 15.73 41.17 35.72
N GLY A 668 14.65 41.04 34.94
CA GLY A 668 14.29 41.99 33.88
C GLY A 668 12.91 41.74 33.28
N SER A 669 11.87 42.14 34.01
CA SER A 669 10.47 42.22 33.58
C SER A 669 10.22 43.38 32.60
N GLY A 670 9.30 43.18 31.65
CA GLY A 670 8.64 44.27 30.91
C GLY A 670 7.34 43.79 30.28
N GLY A 671 6.21 44.14 30.90
CA GLY A 671 4.87 43.97 30.33
C GLY A 671 4.22 45.32 30.00
N ASN A 672 3.29 45.32 29.05
CA ASN A 672 2.10 46.19 28.94
C ASN A 672 1.30 45.70 27.71
N THR A 673 0.15 45.01 27.82
CA THR A 673 -1.25 45.50 27.90
C THR A 673 -1.60 46.74 27.07
N GLY A 674 -2.62 46.57 26.22
CA GLY A 674 -3.37 47.62 25.52
C GLY A 674 -4.68 47.05 24.94
N ASP A 675 -5.75 47.13 25.73
CA ASP A 675 -7.16 46.93 25.37
C ASP A 675 -7.71 48.11 24.54
N GLY A 676 -8.74 47.90 23.72
CA GLY A 676 -9.39 49.00 22.99
C GLY A 676 -10.52 48.66 22.00
N SER A 677 -11.65 48.24 22.57
CA SER A 677 -13.06 48.23 22.15
C SER A 677 -13.59 49.08 20.96
N GLY A 678 -14.63 48.54 20.28
CA GLY A 678 -15.70 49.23 19.52
C GLY A 678 -16.26 48.34 18.39
N GLY A 679 -17.43 47.69 18.45
CA GLY A 679 -18.82 48.23 18.44
C GLY A 679 -19.18 48.76 17.04
N GLY A 680 -20.22 48.37 16.29
CA GLY A 680 -21.41 47.53 16.44
C GLY A 680 -22.38 47.84 15.27
N SER A 681 -23.43 47.02 15.10
CA SER A 681 -24.62 47.16 14.21
C SER A 681 -24.44 46.86 12.70
N GLY A 682 -25.31 46.13 12.00
CA GLY A 682 -26.68 45.65 12.29
C GLY A 682 -27.68 46.14 11.22
N ASN A 683 -28.23 45.22 10.40
CA ASN A 683 -29.54 45.22 9.70
C ASN A 683 -29.48 44.12 8.60
N GLY A 684 -30.42 43.20 8.40
CA GLY A 684 -31.82 43.09 8.82
C GLY A 684 -32.78 43.34 7.64
N SER A 685 -33.70 42.39 7.40
CA SER A 685 -34.86 42.38 6.47
C SER A 685 -34.60 41.74 5.08
N GLY A 686 -35.34 40.74 4.57
CA GLY A 686 -36.64 40.16 4.93
C GLY A 686 -37.72 40.46 3.86
N ASN A 687 -38.20 39.43 3.14
CA ASN A 687 -39.48 39.24 2.40
C ASN A 687 -39.22 38.25 1.23
N GLY A 688 -40.00 37.21 0.91
CA GLY A 688 -41.34 36.79 1.34
C GLY A 688 -42.28 36.61 0.14
N ALA A 689 -42.73 35.36 -0.08
CA ALA A 689 -43.99 34.88 -0.68
C ALA A 689 -44.15 34.60 -2.20
N ASP A 690 -44.40 33.31 -2.49
CA ASP A 690 -45.55 32.66 -3.17
C ASP A 690 -45.98 33.01 -4.61
N SER A 691 -46.08 31.99 -5.49
CA SER A 691 -47.32 31.19 -5.70
C SER A 691 -47.39 30.44 -7.06
N ASP A 692 -47.72 29.14 -6.94
CA ASP A 692 -48.70 28.31 -7.71
C ASP A 692 -48.66 27.99 -9.22
N GLY A 693 -48.87 26.68 -9.47
CA GLY A 693 -49.60 26.08 -10.61
C GLY A 693 -48.74 25.12 -11.46
N GLY A 694 -49.00 23.82 -11.67
CA GLY A 694 -50.18 22.99 -11.43
C GLY A 694 -50.37 21.99 -12.60
N ALA A 695 -50.07 20.71 -12.35
CA ALA A 695 -50.73 19.47 -12.81
C ALA A 695 -50.70 18.92 -14.26
N GLN A 696 -50.79 17.56 -14.27
CA GLN A 696 -51.29 16.57 -15.27
C GLN A 696 -50.22 15.86 -16.13
N ALA A 697 -49.95 14.55 -16.00
CA ALA A 697 -50.75 13.30 -16.08
C ALA A 697 -50.44 12.52 -17.38
N ALA A 698 -50.26 11.20 -17.24
CA ALA A 698 -49.79 10.22 -18.23
C ALA A 698 -50.73 10.02 -19.46
N PRO A 699 -50.38 9.18 -20.48
CA PRO A 699 -50.47 7.71 -20.33
C PRO A 699 -49.47 6.86 -21.14
N ALA A 700 -49.39 5.58 -20.76
CA ALA A 700 -48.78 4.46 -21.48
C ALA A 700 -49.49 4.10 -22.80
N PRO A 701 -48.91 3.15 -23.58
CA PRO A 701 -49.74 2.12 -24.18
C PRO A 701 -49.17 0.71 -23.98
N GLY A 702 -50.05 -0.23 -23.63
CA GLY A 702 -49.85 -1.66 -23.84
C GLY A 702 -50.79 -2.17 -24.92
N THR A 703 -50.32 -3.16 -25.69
CA THR A 703 -51.17 -4.13 -26.41
C THR A 703 -50.47 -5.50 -26.48
N THR A 704 -51.09 -6.46 -25.78
CA THR A 704 -51.26 -7.91 -26.04
C THR A 704 -51.22 -8.31 -27.53
N THR A 705 -50.92 -9.52 -28.02
CA THR A 705 -50.81 -10.93 -27.55
C THR A 705 -50.42 -11.76 -28.77
N THR A 706 -49.71 -12.88 -28.62
CA THR A 706 -50.11 -14.25 -29.08
C THR A 706 -48.95 -15.22 -28.88
N GLY A 707 -49.22 -16.32 -28.17
CA GLY A 707 -48.28 -17.42 -27.99
C GLY A 707 -48.43 -18.52 -29.05
N THR A 708 -47.40 -19.35 -29.12
CA THR A 708 -47.50 -20.74 -29.60
C THR A 708 -46.46 -21.59 -28.88
N THR A 709 -46.98 -22.60 -28.19
CA THR A 709 -46.29 -23.74 -27.56
C THR A 709 -45.66 -24.66 -28.60
N THR A 710 -44.47 -25.21 -28.33
CA THR A 710 -44.06 -26.56 -28.79
C THR A 710 -42.99 -27.18 -27.89
N SER A 711 -43.43 -28.20 -27.15
CA SER A 711 -42.81 -29.53 -26.88
C SER A 711 -41.33 -29.70 -26.51
N ALA A 712 -41.13 -30.45 -25.43
CA ALA A 712 -39.88 -30.97 -24.90
C ALA A 712 -39.41 -32.31 -25.54
N LEU A 713 -38.11 -32.60 -25.28
CA LEU A 713 -37.35 -33.87 -25.27
C LEU A 713 -36.59 -34.32 -26.55
N PRO A 714 -35.45 -35.05 -26.44
CA PRO A 714 -34.55 -35.28 -25.30
C PRO A 714 -33.05 -34.99 -25.58
N ASP A 715 -32.33 -34.97 -24.47
CA ASP A 715 -30.89 -34.93 -24.27
C ASP A 715 -30.14 -36.09 -24.98
N THR A 716 -29.09 -35.77 -25.74
CA THR A 716 -28.10 -36.75 -26.21
C THR A 716 -26.71 -36.14 -26.12
N GLY A 717 -25.88 -36.76 -25.29
CA GLY A 717 -24.58 -36.26 -24.84
C GLY A 717 -23.50 -36.08 -25.92
N GLY A 718 -22.53 -35.24 -25.54
CA GLY A 718 -21.22 -35.09 -26.16
C GLY A 718 -20.56 -33.78 -25.71
N PRO A 719 -19.36 -33.81 -25.09
CA PRO A 719 -18.74 -32.61 -24.54
C PRO A 719 -18.21 -31.75 -25.71
N ARG A 720 -18.61 -30.47 -25.73
CA ARG A 720 -18.01 -29.48 -26.63
C ARG A 720 -17.36 -28.36 -25.81
N TRP A 721 -16.08 -28.59 -25.57
CA TRP A 721 -14.97 -27.62 -25.58
C TRP A 721 -14.99 -26.43 -24.62
N ASP A 722 -14.19 -26.60 -23.56
CA ASP A 722 -13.54 -25.59 -22.71
C ASP A 722 -12.66 -24.63 -23.53
N LEU A 723 -13.10 -23.38 -23.76
CA LEU A 723 -12.30 -22.39 -24.49
C LEU A 723 -12.37 -20.95 -24.00
N LEU A 724 -12.94 -20.67 -22.82
CA LEU A 724 -13.08 -19.28 -22.34
C LEU A 724 -12.24 -18.94 -21.10
N ALA A 725 -11.98 -19.89 -20.19
CA ALA A 725 -11.05 -19.64 -19.07
C ALA A 725 -9.57 -19.61 -19.53
N GLY A 726 -9.19 -20.44 -20.51
CA GLY A 726 -7.88 -20.34 -21.16
C GLY A 726 -7.74 -19.12 -22.08
N GLY A 727 -8.86 -18.50 -22.46
CA GLY A 727 -8.88 -17.35 -23.39
C GLY A 727 -8.36 -16.06 -22.76
N LEU A 728 -8.58 -15.82 -21.47
CA LEU A 728 -8.14 -14.61 -20.78
C LEU A 728 -6.62 -14.62 -20.53
N ALA A 729 -6.07 -15.78 -20.16
CA ALA A 729 -4.62 -16.01 -20.10
C ALA A 729 -3.96 -15.95 -21.49
N LEU A 730 -4.63 -16.42 -22.56
CA LEU A 730 -4.14 -16.28 -23.94
C LEU A 730 -4.27 -14.85 -24.51
N LEU A 731 -5.25 -14.06 -24.06
CA LEU A 731 -5.42 -12.66 -24.42
C LEU A 731 -4.30 -11.79 -23.83
N LEU A 732 -3.84 -12.11 -22.62
CA LEU A 732 -2.65 -11.49 -22.01
C LEU A 732 -1.32 -12.00 -22.63
N LEU A 733 -1.33 -13.10 -23.38
CA LEU A 733 -0.16 -13.70 -24.04
C LEU A 733 -0.07 -13.53 -25.57
N GLY A 734 -0.98 -12.80 -26.21
CA GLY A 734 -0.81 -12.29 -27.59
C GLY A 734 -0.14 -13.22 -28.63
N ALA A 735 -0.88 -14.24 -29.09
CA ALA A 735 -0.85 -14.85 -30.43
C ALA A 735 0.46 -14.80 -31.27
N GLY A 736 1.31 -15.82 -31.10
CA GLY A 736 2.29 -16.21 -32.13
C GLY A 736 1.62 -16.92 -33.31
N GLN A 737 1.61 -16.30 -34.50
CA GLN A 737 1.07 -16.91 -35.72
C GLN A 737 1.84 -18.18 -36.13
N VAL A 738 1.13 -19.31 -36.22
CA VAL A 738 1.58 -20.52 -36.90
C VAL A 738 1.32 -20.36 -38.40
N LEU A 739 2.38 -20.11 -39.18
CA LEU A 739 2.34 -20.17 -40.64
C LEU A 739 2.21 -21.61 -41.13
N ILE A 740 1.06 -21.93 -41.71
CA ILE A 740 0.76 -23.20 -42.40
C ILE A 740 1.52 -23.24 -43.74
N GLY A 741 2.59 -24.03 -43.79
CA GLY A 741 3.27 -24.40 -45.04
C GLY A 741 2.81 -25.76 -45.55
N ARG A 742 1.87 -25.78 -46.50
CA ARG A 742 1.56 -26.98 -47.31
C ARG A 742 2.78 -27.38 -48.15
N ARG A 743 3.15 -28.68 -48.13
CA ARG A 743 3.92 -29.32 -49.22
C ARG A 743 3.05 -30.37 -49.91
N PRO A 744 3.22 -30.57 -51.23
CA PRO A 744 2.36 -31.43 -52.03
C PRO A 744 2.78 -32.91 -51.88
N THR A 745 1.79 -33.79 -51.86
CA THR A 745 1.98 -35.21 -52.19
C THR A 745 2.04 -35.37 -53.71
N ALA A 746 2.77 -36.39 -54.13
CA ALA A 746 2.80 -36.90 -55.51
C ALA A 746 1.40 -37.19 -56.07
#